data_AF-A0A2E8F1J8-F1
#
_entry.id   AF-A0A2E8F1J8-F1
#
_cell.length_a   1.000
_cell.length_b   1.000
_cell.length_c   1.000
_cell.angle_alpha   90.00
_cell.angle_beta   90.00
_cell.angle_gamma   90.00
#
_symmetry.space_group_name_H-M   'P 1'
#
loop_
_entity.id
_entity.type
_entity.pdbx_description
1 polymer ?
#
loop_
_entity_poly.entity_id
_entity_poly.type
_entity_poly.pdbx_seq_one_letter_code
_entity_poly.pdbx_strand_id
1 'polypeptide(L)'
;MKTCTAIVAVFGILMVGVGLATADNQEKPVTVESLITTVVEAEDETVRKKAVEQLLKLDNTSTPPVIDALKTSRSMPAKEALVYVLSHKKDERTKKVLLEVLKDTTFSPKAKEWAVHGLSELTRVVNRSSVEPLKRLYKLQKSERVKTRIRELVTELEPLPRKDNKLAKDPSSVEIHKGLQKWASSHPDIMDVTTRGKSVLAKPILLVKITDEKTSDENKSVVLFTSTHCGNEELGTTSLLHLTKWLLGKGEVVENIRQNVIVLIMPCVNPDGWDAHRRTGRSYYSKRSKGYTALNVYGINIYDSKYLFGPAASEENPEGMAILNVVEEYQPDAAADVHSGQRGVMVAEHSGFSWSDFNAHSFQPLIVEEMCQALENAGFLAFRPAMDSGRIKLGSRIAGQEHDYLRIGNYKQTMTTFYYRRYHTLAYTWETGADLAVVARARRLLEIGTETWRNEFYPGYPGNQVGRWDHVSISAWGDTASKRRKSRVELWRKVNQFHYGSVVRHVSPTTRIGRLMAVCATTTKASEKWIGNGTKKVLLATTVGLKHVNFSQIAEFANGVPMAVTSPPHYSLGYKTGVVSDEPVQHGMSMRLWVQYKDAEIIEACIDGHKVNQSEVDGYMVRRGPGTIVQFNIPPGKVREVHFVSVAYKVGTVHKQGFDQESDWDFKVN
;
A
#
# COMPACT_ATOMS: atom_id res chain seq x y z
N MET A 1 13.06 -47.36 7.43
CA MET A 1 14.09 -46.86 8.39
C MET A 1 13.71 -45.45 8.77
N LYS A 2 12.92 -45.31 9.83
CA LYS A 2 13.25 -45.26 11.27
C LYS A 2 13.53 -43.82 11.73
N THR A 3 12.44 -43.31 12.30
CA THR A 3 12.13 -42.16 13.13
C THR A 3 13.08 -41.85 14.29
N CYS A 4 13.03 -40.57 14.68
CA CYS A 4 13.57 -39.89 15.85
C CYS A 4 13.22 -40.47 17.22
N THR A 5 14.06 -40.20 18.23
CA THR A 5 13.77 -39.63 19.58
C THR A 5 15.14 -39.48 20.30
N ALA A 6 15.61 -38.33 20.78
CA ALA A 6 15.27 -37.52 21.98
C ALA A 6 16.25 -37.73 23.18
N ILE A 7 16.47 -36.64 23.94
CA ILE A 7 16.72 -36.54 25.41
C ILE A 7 18.17 -36.53 25.99
N VAL A 8 18.52 -35.35 26.56
CA VAL A 8 18.98 -35.03 27.95
C VAL A 8 20.36 -35.46 28.51
N ALA A 9 20.88 -34.55 29.37
CA ALA A 9 21.77 -34.69 30.56
C ALA A 9 23.29 -34.56 30.36
N VAL A 10 23.99 -33.57 30.95
CA VAL A 10 24.40 -33.31 32.37
C VAL A 10 25.87 -33.68 32.56
N PHE A 11 26.60 -32.85 33.34
CA PHE A 11 27.75 -33.09 34.25
C PHE A 11 28.64 -31.83 34.20
N GLY A 12 28.82 -31.01 35.24
CA GLY A 12 28.77 -31.25 36.68
C GLY A 12 30.17 -31.54 37.19
N ILE A 13 30.89 -30.52 37.71
CA ILE A 13 32.00 -30.72 38.65
C ILE A 13 31.95 -29.61 39.71
N LEU A 14 31.77 -30.05 40.94
CA LEU A 14 31.90 -29.30 42.18
C LEU A 14 33.04 -29.98 42.96
N MET A 15 34.01 -29.21 43.45
CA MET A 15 34.91 -29.64 44.54
C MET A 15 35.30 -28.38 45.33
N VAL A 16 35.06 -28.48 46.64
CA VAL A 16 35.23 -27.47 47.70
C VAL A 16 36.61 -27.63 48.33
N GLY A 17 37.24 -26.54 48.78
CA GLY A 17 38.40 -26.65 49.68
C GLY A 17 39.14 -25.35 50.07
N VAL A 18 38.65 -24.71 51.13
CA VAL A 18 39.38 -23.99 52.21
C VAL A 18 40.24 -22.75 51.90
N GLY A 19 39.68 -21.57 52.25
CA GLY A 19 40.27 -20.58 53.18
C GLY A 19 41.47 -19.72 52.75
N LEU A 20 41.21 -18.44 52.47
CA LEU A 20 41.88 -17.31 53.12
C LEU A 20 41.06 -16.03 52.88
N ALA A 21 40.86 -15.24 53.93
CA ALA A 21 40.06 -14.03 53.92
C ALA A 21 40.66 -12.92 53.03
N THR A 22 39.85 -12.33 52.16
CA THR A 22 40.01 -10.93 51.73
C THR A 22 38.63 -10.28 51.65
N ALA A 23 38.59 -9.02 52.07
CA ALA A 23 37.41 -8.30 52.47
C ALA A 23 36.34 -8.15 51.38
N ASP A 24 35.11 -8.33 51.83
CA ASP A 24 33.86 -7.98 51.16
C ASP A 24 33.86 -6.49 50.76
N ASN A 25 33.64 -6.20 49.48
CA ASN A 25 33.37 -4.85 48.99
C ASN A 25 32.13 -4.92 48.08
N GLN A 26 30.96 -5.09 48.71
CA GLN A 26 29.67 -4.92 48.04
C GLN A 26 29.54 -3.46 47.56
N GLU A 27 29.65 -3.24 46.25
CA GLU A 27 29.23 -1.98 45.62
C GLU A 27 27.72 -1.78 45.87
N LYS A 28 27.36 -0.72 46.59
CA LYS A 28 25.97 -0.33 46.84
C LYS A 28 25.21 -0.12 45.52
N PRO A 29 23.91 -0.46 45.45
CA PRO A 29 23.09 -0.18 44.28
C PRO A 29 23.07 1.33 44.01
N VAL A 30 23.47 1.71 42.80
CA VAL A 30 23.52 3.10 42.35
C VAL A 30 22.09 3.62 42.17
N THR A 31 21.64 4.49 43.07
CA THR A 31 20.31 5.14 43.02
C THR A 31 20.38 6.50 42.33
N VAL A 32 19.24 6.99 41.81
CA VAL A 32 19.12 8.35 41.23
C VAL A 32 19.66 9.41 42.21
N GLU A 33 19.34 9.28 43.50
CA GLU A 33 19.82 10.18 44.54
C GLU A 33 21.34 10.10 44.71
N SER A 34 21.93 8.90 44.78
CA SER A 34 23.40 8.77 44.89
C SER A 34 24.15 9.36 43.70
N LEU A 35 23.57 9.27 42.50
CA LEU A 35 24.14 9.85 41.29
C LEU A 35 24.05 11.37 41.31
N ILE A 36 22.91 11.91 41.74
CA ILE A 36 22.72 13.35 41.88
C ILE A 36 23.68 13.92 42.93
N THR A 37 23.80 13.29 44.10
CA THR A 37 24.77 13.68 45.13
C THR A 37 26.19 13.69 44.56
N THR A 38 26.58 12.65 43.83
CA THR A 38 27.89 12.58 43.15
C THR A 38 28.04 13.70 42.13
N VAL A 39 27.02 14.00 41.34
CA VAL A 39 27.03 15.11 40.37
C VAL A 39 27.13 16.48 41.05
N VAL A 40 26.64 16.64 42.28
CA VAL A 40 26.68 17.91 43.02
C VAL A 40 28.01 18.07 43.78
N GLU A 41 28.44 17.05 44.52
CA GLU A 41 29.50 17.14 45.53
C GLU A 41 30.90 16.76 45.02
N ALA A 42 31.02 15.94 43.96
CA ALA A 42 32.33 15.40 43.55
C ALA A 42 33.30 16.50 43.09
N GLU A 43 34.44 16.69 43.77
CA GLU A 43 35.45 17.67 43.35
C GLU A 43 36.17 17.27 42.05
N ASP A 44 36.32 15.96 41.79
CA ASP A 44 36.91 15.41 40.57
C ASP A 44 35.91 15.43 39.40
N GLU A 45 36.28 16.12 38.31
CA GLU A 45 35.48 16.24 37.09
C GLU A 45 35.22 14.88 36.41
N THR A 46 36.16 13.94 36.50
CA THR A 46 36.05 12.58 35.95
C THR A 46 34.98 11.78 36.67
N VAL A 47 34.93 11.90 38.00
CA VAL A 47 33.91 11.26 38.85
C VAL A 47 32.54 11.85 38.54
N ARG A 48 32.45 13.19 38.46
CA ARG A 48 31.22 13.90 38.10
C ARG A 48 30.70 13.48 36.72
N LYS A 49 31.59 13.36 35.73
CA LYS A 49 31.24 12.96 34.36
C LYS A 49 30.69 11.54 34.29
N LYS A 50 31.30 10.58 35.00
CA LYS A 50 30.77 9.20 35.08
C LYS A 50 29.36 9.15 35.65
N ALA A 51 29.08 9.95 36.69
CA ALA A 51 27.75 10.03 37.28
C ALA A 51 26.72 10.66 36.32
N VAL A 52 27.11 11.69 35.56
CA VAL A 52 26.29 12.28 34.48
C VAL A 52 25.95 11.24 33.41
N GLU A 53 26.94 10.47 32.93
CA GLU A 53 26.72 9.44 31.90
C GLU A 53 25.76 8.34 32.38
N GLN A 54 25.80 7.98 33.67
CA GLN A 54 24.86 7.05 34.26
C GLN A 54 23.45 7.65 34.39
N LEU A 55 23.32 8.91 34.81
CA LEU A 55 22.02 9.61 34.86
C LEU A 55 21.35 9.74 33.50
N LEU A 56 22.13 9.93 32.43
CA LEU A 56 21.59 10.00 31.07
C LEU A 56 20.95 8.69 30.59
N LYS A 57 21.42 7.54 31.09
CA LYS A 57 20.88 6.21 30.75
C LYS A 57 19.55 5.91 31.43
N LEU A 58 19.23 6.63 32.51
CA LEU A 58 17.97 6.46 33.23
C LEU A 58 16.80 7.08 32.46
N ASP A 59 15.60 6.54 32.67
CA ASP A 59 14.40 7.08 32.05
C ASP A 59 14.00 8.47 32.62
N ASN A 60 12.90 9.02 32.10
CA ASN A 60 12.42 10.35 32.45
C ASN A 60 11.83 10.45 33.88
N THR A 61 11.71 9.37 34.65
CA THR A 61 11.32 9.44 36.07
C THR A 61 12.39 10.14 36.91
N SER A 62 13.64 10.14 36.45
CA SER A 62 14.76 10.88 37.07
C SER A 62 14.77 12.39 36.76
N THR A 63 13.92 12.90 35.86
CA THR A 63 13.91 14.33 35.50
C THR A 63 13.53 15.26 36.67
N PRO A 64 12.45 15.02 37.45
CA PRO A 64 12.10 15.87 38.59
C PRO A 64 13.21 16.01 39.66
N PRO A 65 13.85 14.93 40.17
CA PRO A 65 14.89 15.10 41.18
C PRO A 65 16.14 15.81 40.63
N VAL A 66 16.47 15.66 39.33
CA VAL A 66 17.56 16.43 38.70
C VAL A 66 17.21 17.91 38.60
N ILE A 67 15.94 18.26 38.33
CA ILE A 67 15.46 19.66 38.36
C ILE A 67 15.60 20.25 39.76
N ASP A 68 15.24 19.50 40.80
CA ASP A 68 15.31 19.99 42.17
C ASP A 68 16.76 20.16 42.64
N ALA A 69 17.65 19.24 42.27
CA ALA A 69 19.09 19.38 42.51
C ALA A 69 19.69 20.62 41.81
N LEU A 70 19.24 20.95 40.60
CA LEU A 70 19.70 22.14 39.89
C LEU A 70 19.34 23.44 40.63
N LYS A 71 18.17 23.49 41.28
CA LYS A 71 17.71 24.66 42.04
C LYS A 71 18.49 24.88 43.33
N THR A 72 18.92 23.80 43.99
CA THR A 72 19.61 23.86 45.30
C THR A 72 21.13 23.90 45.17
N SER A 73 21.69 23.45 44.05
CA SER A 73 23.13 23.42 43.82
C SER A 73 23.75 24.82 43.78
N ARG A 74 24.88 25.00 44.48
CA ARG A 74 25.65 26.26 44.53
C ARG A 74 26.92 26.21 43.68
N SER A 75 27.38 25.01 43.32
CA SER A 75 28.61 24.78 42.56
C SER A 75 28.37 24.99 41.06
N MET A 76 29.20 25.81 40.40
CA MET A 76 29.06 26.07 38.96
C MET A 76 29.28 24.80 38.11
N PRO A 77 30.32 23.98 38.36
CA PRO A 77 30.47 22.70 37.68
C PRO A 77 29.26 21.75 37.84
N ALA A 78 28.66 21.71 39.03
CA ALA A 78 27.47 20.91 39.28
C ALA A 78 26.25 21.45 38.50
N LYS A 79 26.04 22.77 38.52
CA LYS A 79 24.97 23.42 37.74
C LYS A 79 25.11 23.13 36.24
N GLU A 80 26.32 23.26 35.68
CA GLU A 80 26.57 22.93 34.28
C GLU A 80 26.25 21.46 33.95
N ALA A 81 26.71 20.52 34.79
CA ALA A 81 26.48 19.10 34.63
C ALA A 81 24.99 18.74 34.68
N LEU A 82 24.24 19.33 35.61
CA LEU A 82 22.80 19.11 35.75
C LEU A 82 22.02 19.67 34.56
N VAL A 83 22.38 20.86 34.06
CA VAL A 83 21.76 21.41 32.83
C VAL A 83 22.06 20.52 31.62
N TYR A 84 23.28 19.99 31.51
CA TYR A 84 23.63 19.03 30.46
C TYR A 84 22.79 17.74 30.53
N VAL A 85 22.55 17.19 31.73
CA VAL A 85 21.65 16.03 31.89
C VAL A 85 20.25 16.38 31.38
N LEU A 86 19.68 17.50 31.86
CA LEU A 86 18.32 17.91 31.49
C LEU A 86 18.17 18.21 29.99
N SER A 87 19.21 18.73 29.34
CA SER A 87 19.16 19.03 27.90
C SER A 87 19.11 17.78 27.02
N HIS A 88 19.54 16.61 27.53
CA HIS A 88 19.59 15.36 26.76
C HIS A 88 18.46 14.37 27.11
N LYS A 89 17.60 14.67 28.09
CA LYS A 89 16.46 13.81 28.49
C LYS A 89 15.28 13.81 27.50
N LYS A 90 15.16 14.82 26.64
CA LYS A 90 14.01 15.01 25.72
C LYS A 90 12.64 14.99 26.42
N ASP A 91 12.60 15.44 27.68
CA ASP A 91 11.41 15.47 28.51
C ASP A 91 10.80 16.88 28.50
N GLU A 92 9.52 17.01 28.14
CA GLU A 92 8.85 18.32 28.00
C GLU A 92 8.86 19.14 29.30
N ARG A 93 8.95 18.48 30.46
CA ARG A 93 9.05 19.14 31.77
C ARG A 93 10.30 20.01 31.90
N THR A 94 11.35 19.73 31.12
CA THR A 94 12.59 20.53 31.16
C THR A 94 12.45 21.87 30.44
N LYS A 95 11.46 22.05 29.54
CA LYS A 95 11.30 23.30 28.76
C LYS A 95 11.34 24.55 29.64
N LYS A 96 10.56 24.56 30.72
CA LYS A 96 10.47 25.73 31.62
C LYS A 96 11.83 26.00 32.28
N VAL A 97 12.48 24.95 32.76
CA VAL A 97 13.78 25.03 33.44
C VAL A 97 14.87 25.52 32.51
N LEU A 98 14.93 25.01 31.27
CA LEU A 98 15.93 25.45 30.28
C LEU A 98 15.72 26.91 29.87
N LEU A 99 14.47 27.39 29.79
CA LEU A 99 14.19 28.82 29.59
C LEU A 99 14.61 29.68 30.79
N GLU A 100 14.48 29.17 32.02
CA GLU A 100 14.95 29.85 33.24
C GLU A 100 16.49 29.95 33.27
N VAL A 101 17.20 28.88 32.90
CA VAL A 101 18.67 28.88 32.76
C VAL A 101 19.16 29.98 31.80
N LEU A 102 18.43 30.22 30.71
CA LEU A 102 18.77 31.30 29.76
C LEU A 102 18.55 32.71 30.35
N LYS A 103 17.57 32.87 31.24
CA LYS A 103 17.27 34.17 31.90
C LYS A 103 18.28 34.50 33.01
N ASP A 104 18.68 33.48 33.76
CA ASP A 104 19.50 33.66 34.96
C ASP A 104 20.95 34.01 34.59
N THR A 105 21.47 35.11 35.16
CA THR A 105 22.82 35.62 34.89
C THR A 105 23.91 34.87 35.64
N THR A 106 23.54 34.03 36.62
CA THR A 106 24.49 33.23 37.40
C THR A 106 25.01 32.02 36.64
N PHE A 107 24.30 31.53 35.62
CA PHE A 107 24.76 30.39 34.82
C PHE A 107 25.84 30.76 33.81
N SER A 108 26.82 29.88 33.65
CA SER A 108 27.89 30.02 32.68
C SER A 108 27.38 30.02 31.22
N PRO A 109 28.15 30.57 30.27
CA PRO A 109 27.84 30.45 28.85
C PRO A 109 27.66 28.99 28.39
N LYS A 110 28.46 28.07 28.93
CA LYS A 110 28.42 26.63 28.58
C LYS A 110 27.11 25.97 29.02
N ALA A 111 26.64 26.25 30.24
CA ALA A 111 25.31 25.80 30.68
C ALA A 111 24.20 26.35 29.77
N LYS A 112 24.30 27.62 29.37
CA LYS A 112 23.31 28.24 28.50
C LYS A 112 23.31 27.65 27.09
N GLU A 113 24.47 27.30 26.53
CA GLU A 113 24.56 26.56 25.27
C GLU A 113 23.83 25.21 25.36
N TRP A 114 24.02 24.46 26.46
CA TRP A 114 23.26 23.23 26.70
C TRP A 114 21.77 23.47 26.85
N ALA A 115 21.35 24.56 27.48
CA ALA A 115 19.94 24.91 27.57
C ALA A 115 19.32 25.19 26.20
N VAL A 116 20.02 25.88 25.30
CA VAL A 116 19.54 26.07 23.93
C VAL A 116 19.47 24.74 23.17
N HIS A 117 20.47 23.87 23.31
CA HIS A 117 20.44 22.53 22.72
C HIS A 117 19.27 21.69 23.24
N GLY A 118 19.02 21.69 24.54
CA GLY A 118 17.88 20.97 25.09
C GLY A 118 16.55 21.52 24.57
N LEU A 119 16.42 22.85 24.43
CA LEU A 119 15.24 23.45 23.82
C LEU A 119 15.07 23.05 22.34
N SER A 120 16.15 22.89 21.56
CA SER A 120 16.06 22.41 20.18
C SER A 120 15.58 20.96 20.06
N GLU A 121 15.86 20.12 21.06
CA GLU A 121 15.40 18.73 21.08
C GLU A 121 13.90 18.58 21.47
N LEU A 122 13.31 19.58 22.14
CA LEU A 122 11.91 19.53 22.63
C LEU A 122 10.87 19.96 21.58
N THR A 123 10.91 19.34 20.39
CA THR A 123 10.17 19.82 19.21
C THR A 123 8.63 19.86 19.31
N ARG A 124 8.02 19.09 20.23
CA ARG A 124 6.57 19.15 20.50
C ARG A 124 6.14 20.46 21.14
N VAL A 125 6.91 20.91 22.13
CA VAL A 125 6.58 22.06 22.98
C VAL A 125 7.38 23.30 22.63
N VAL A 126 8.54 23.16 21.98
CA VAL A 126 9.32 24.27 21.43
C VAL A 126 8.99 24.42 19.94
N ASN A 127 8.04 25.31 19.66
CA ASN A 127 7.47 25.55 18.33
C ASN A 127 7.40 27.06 18.04
N ARG A 128 6.63 27.48 17.03
CA ARG A 128 6.51 28.90 16.65
C ARG A 128 6.14 29.84 17.79
N SER A 129 5.34 29.38 18.76
CA SER A 129 4.98 30.19 19.94
C SER A 129 6.20 30.53 20.83
N SER A 130 7.30 29.79 20.69
CA SER A 130 8.55 30.02 21.42
C SER A 130 9.46 31.07 20.77
N VAL A 131 9.19 31.51 19.53
CA VAL A 131 10.05 32.45 18.79
C VAL A 131 10.22 33.78 19.53
N GLU A 132 9.11 34.43 19.91
CA GLU A 132 9.16 35.73 20.59
C GLU A 132 9.80 35.63 21.99
N PRO A 133 9.48 34.62 22.83
CA PRO A 133 10.24 34.35 24.05
C PRO A 133 11.75 34.18 23.81
N LEU A 134 12.15 33.42 22.79
CA LEU A 134 13.56 33.18 22.48
C LEU A 134 14.26 34.45 21.96
N LYS A 135 13.60 35.30 21.17
CA LYS A 135 14.13 36.62 20.76
C LYS A 135 14.36 37.55 21.94
N ARG A 136 13.46 37.53 22.93
CA ARG A 136 13.67 38.29 24.18
C ARG A 136 14.88 37.76 24.93
N LEU A 137 15.01 36.43 25.04
CA LEU A 137 16.17 35.79 25.67
C LEU A 137 17.48 36.09 24.94
N TYR A 138 17.47 36.09 23.61
CA TYR A 138 18.61 36.47 22.77
C TYR A 138 19.17 37.84 23.16
N LYS A 139 18.29 38.84 23.34
CA LYS A 139 18.68 40.20 23.73
C LYS A 139 19.32 40.28 25.12
N LEU A 140 19.00 39.32 26.00
CA LEU A 140 19.54 39.25 27.37
C LEU A 140 20.91 38.56 27.45
N GLN A 141 21.36 37.87 26.41
CA GLN A 141 22.62 37.13 26.45
C GLN A 141 23.82 38.04 26.23
N LYS A 142 24.90 37.83 26.99
CA LYS A 142 26.20 38.49 26.80
C LYS A 142 27.15 37.68 25.90
N SER A 143 27.03 36.35 25.90
CA SER A 143 27.88 35.45 25.10
C SER A 143 27.43 35.40 23.64
N GLU A 144 28.32 35.73 22.71
CA GLU A 144 28.05 35.59 21.28
C GLU A 144 27.80 34.14 20.84
N ARG A 145 28.42 33.16 21.50
CA ARG A 145 28.13 31.74 21.25
C ARG A 145 26.68 31.38 21.57
N VAL A 146 26.20 31.79 22.75
CA VAL A 146 24.80 31.55 23.16
C VAL A 146 23.85 32.32 22.25
N LYS A 147 24.14 33.58 21.91
CA LYS A 147 23.35 34.36 20.94
C LYS A 147 23.27 33.66 19.59
N THR A 148 24.37 33.10 19.11
CA THR A 148 24.43 32.37 17.84
C THR A 148 23.53 31.13 17.88
N ARG A 149 23.63 30.32 18.94
CA ARG A 149 22.75 29.15 19.14
C ARG A 149 21.27 29.53 19.24
N ILE A 150 20.93 30.60 19.97
CA ILE A 150 19.54 31.08 20.04
C ILE A 150 19.10 31.56 18.66
N ARG A 151 19.95 32.24 17.89
CA ARG A 151 19.64 32.70 16.53
C ARG A 151 19.42 31.52 15.58
N GLU A 152 20.24 30.48 15.65
CA GLU A 152 20.06 29.22 14.90
C GLU A 152 18.70 28.60 15.22
N LEU A 153 18.42 28.36 16.50
CA LEU A 153 17.15 27.80 16.95
C LEU A 153 15.96 28.69 16.56
N VAL A 154 16.08 30.01 16.71
CA VAL A 154 15.05 30.96 16.27
C VAL A 154 14.88 30.90 14.76
N THR A 155 15.95 30.79 13.97
CA THR A 155 15.87 30.66 12.50
C THR A 155 15.20 29.36 12.08
N GLU A 156 15.43 28.26 12.79
CA GLU A 156 14.74 26.98 12.57
C GLU A 156 13.24 27.05 12.91
N LEU A 157 12.89 27.84 13.94
CA LEU A 157 11.50 28.01 14.41
C LEU A 157 10.75 29.13 13.67
N GLU A 158 11.48 30.11 13.14
CA GLU A 158 10.97 31.21 12.33
C GLU A 158 10.61 30.70 10.94
N PRO A 159 9.54 31.25 10.32
CA PRO A 159 9.35 31.02 8.90
C PRO A 159 10.57 31.58 8.16
N LEU A 160 11.11 30.78 7.22
CA LEU A 160 12.09 31.22 6.21
C LEU A 160 11.79 32.67 5.75
N PRO A 161 12.81 33.55 5.61
CA PRO A 161 12.61 34.93 5.20
C PRO A 161 11.76 35.07 3.93
N ARG A 162 10.76 35.95 4.00
CA ARG A 162 9.78 36.26 2.97
C ARG A 162 10.42 36.87 1.71
N LYS A 163 10.44 36.10 0.63
CA LYS A 163 9.79 36.53 -0.60
C LYS A 163 8.68 35.53 -0.84
N ASP A 164 7.43 35.98 -0.82
CA ASP A 164 6.36 35.18 -1.40
C ASP A 164 6.80 34.79 -2.81
N ASN A 165 6.69 33.51 -3.15
CA ASN A 165 6.83 33.10 -4.53
C ASN A 165 5.73 33.82 -5.33
N LYS A 166 6.05 34.94 -5.98
CA LYS A 166 5.11 35.73 -6.78
C LYS A 166 4.50 34.95 -7.94
N LEU A 167 5.05 33.77 -8.26
CA LEU A 167 4.54 32.84 -9.27
C LEU A 167 3.60 31.77 -8.68
N ALA A 168 3.56 31.59 -7.35
CA ALA A 168 2.66 30.65 -6.70
C ALA A 168 1.24 31.22 -6.63
N LYS A 169 0.51 31.10 -7.73
CA LYS A 169 -0.93 31.42 -7.83
C LYS A 169 -1.82 30.32 -7.24
N ASP A 170 -1.23 29.19 -6.84
CA ASP A 170 -1.94 28.02 -6.34
C ASP A 170 -2.45 28.23 -4.90
N PRO A 171 -3.56 27.60 -4.52
CA PRO A 171 -4.10 27.74 -3.17
C PRO A 171 -3.18 27.09 -2.12
N SER A 172 -3.08 27.71 -0.95
CA SER A 172 -2.51 27.08 0.24
C SER A 172 -3.31 25.86 0.70
N SER A 173 -2.70 24.97 1.50
CA SER A 173 -3.44 23.84 2.09
C SER A 173 -4.71 24.28 2.83
N VAL A 174 -4.67 25.47 3.47
CA VAL A 174 -5.81 26.10 4.13
C VAL A 174 -6.86 26.60 3.13
N GLU A 175 -6.43 27.22 2.04
CA GLU A 175 -7.35 27.67 0.98
C GLU A 175 -7.97 26.49 0.22
N ILE A 176 -7.20 25.42 -0.01
CA ILE A 176 -7.69 24.14 -0.54
C ILE A 176 -8.81 23.62 0.36
N HIS A 177 -8.56 23.54 1.68
CA HIS A 177 -9.58 23.08 2.62
C HIS A 177 -10.86 23.92 2.56
N LYS A 178 -10.74 25.25 2.62
CA LYS A 178 -11.90 26.16 2.52
C LYS A 178 -12.63 26.04 1.19
N GLY A 179 -11.89 25.90 0.08
CA GLY A 179 -12.45 25.75 -1.26
C GLY A 179 -13.25 24.46 -1.40
N LEU A 180 -12.69 23.34 -0.92
CA LEU A 180 -13.36 22.04 -0.93
C LEU A 180 -14.60 22.03 -0.02
N GLN A 181 -14.53 22.62 1.18
CA GLN A 181 -15.70 22.76 2.05
C GLN A 181 -16.81 23.60 1.41
N LYS A 182 -16.45 24.66 0.68
CA LYS A 182 -17.41 25.46 -0.08
C LYS A 182 -18.06 24.62 -1.19
N TRP A 183 -17.29 23.84 -1.93
CA TRP A 183 -17.83 22.96 -2.98
C TRP A 183 -18.77 21.89 -2.42
N ALA A 184 -18.41 21.24 -1.32
CA ALA A 184 -19.26 20.27 -0.64
C ALA A 184 -20.58 20.90 -0.15
N SER A 185 -20.50 22.10 0.45
CA SER A 185 -21.69 22.84 0.90
C SER A 185 -22.62 23.23 -0.26
N SER A 186 -22.08 23.43 -1.47
CA SER A 186 -22.86 23.73 -2.67
C SER A 186 -23.38 22.49 -3.41
N HIS A 187 -22.84 21.30 -3.12
CA HIS A 187 -23.22 20.03 -3.74
C HIS A 187 -23.36 18.91 -2.69
N PRO A 188 -24.24 19.09 -1.68
CA PRO A 188 -24.29 18.20 -0.51
C PRO A 188 -24.77 16.78 -0.84
N ASP A 189 -25.46 16.58 -1.97
CA ASP A 189 -25.93 15.29 -2.47
C ASP A 189 -24.91 14.55 -3.35
N ILE A 190 -23.76 15.18 -3.60
CA ILE A 190 -22.74 14.69 -4.53
C ILE A 190 -21.36 14.59 -3.88
N MET A 191 -21.01 15.50 -2.97
CA MET A 191 -19.65 15.67 -2.46
C MET A 191 -19.59 15.82 -0.95
N ASP A 192 -18.75 15.02 -0.32
CA ASP A 192 -18.35 15.14 1.09
C ASP A 192 -16.84 15.36 1.23
N VAL A 193 -16.44 16.08 2.28
CA VAL A 193 -15.03 16.39 2.59
C VAL A 193 -14.76 16.11 4.06
N THR A 194 -13.88 15.15 4.32
CA THR A 194 -13.50 14.75 5.68
C THR A 194 -12.00 14.90 5.91
N THR A 195 -11.62 15.11 7.16
CA THR A 195 -10.22 15.04 7.59
C THR A 195 -9.89 13.60 7.99
N ARG A 196 -8.95 12.96 7.29
CA ARG A 196 -8.56 11.54 7.52
C ARG A 196 -7.31 11.38 8.37
N GLY A 197 -6.67 12.48 8.71
CA GLY A 197 -5.47 12.52 9.54
C GLY A 197 -4.92 13.94 9.63
N LYS A 198 -3.78 14.07 10.30
CA LYS A 198 -3.03 15.33 10.34
C LYS A 198 -1.58 15.05 9.95
N SER A 199 -0.95 16.00 9.26
CA SER A 199 0.48 15.94 8.94
C SER A 199 1.36 16.12 10.19
N VAL A 200 2.67 15.98 10.05
CA VAL A 200 3.63 16.21 11.15
C VAL A 200 3.48 17.60 11.80
N LEU A 201 3.17 18.65 11.04
CA LEU A 201 2.89 20.00 11.58
C LEU A 201 1.40 20.24 11.87
N ALA A 202 0.64 19.16 12.09
CA ALA A 202 -0.75 19.17 12.50
C ALA A 202 -1.75 19.78 11.49
N LYS A 203 -1.42 19.78 10.18
CA LYS A 203 -2.36 20.24 9.15
C LYS A 203 -3.30 19.12 8.73
N PRO A 204 -4.58 19.41 8.43
CA PRO A 204 -5.54 18.38 8.04
C PRO A 204 -5.15 17.75 6.70
N ILE A 205 -5.26 16.43 6.64
CA ILE A 205 -5.15 15.65 5.40
C ILE A 205 -6.56 15.28 4.98
N LEU A 206 -6.96 15.74 3.80
CA LEU A 206 -8.34 15.72 3.36
C LEU A 206 -8.63 14.50 2.47
N LEU A 207 -9.84 13.97 2.61
CA LEU A 207 -10.47 13.06 1.67
C LEU A 207 -11.72 13.73 1.13
N VAL A 208 -11.79 13.84 -0.19
CA VAL A 208 -12.98 14.22 -0.93
C VAL A 208 -13.64 12.93 -1.43
N LYS A 209 -14.90 12.70 -1.06
CA LYS A 209 -15.74 11.62 -1.61
C LYS A 209 -16.73 12.24 -2.58
N ILE A 210 -16.76 11.75 -3.83
CA ILE A 210 -17.74 12.17 -4.85
C ILE A 210 -18.52 10.97 -5.33
N THR A 211 -19.85 11.01 -5.20
CA THR A 211 -20.76 9.95 -5.67
C THR A 211 -22.21 10.47 -5.68
N ASP A 212 -23.13 9.79 -6.35
CA ASP A 212 -24.57 10.09 -6.26
C ASP A 212 -25.18 9.31 -5.08
N GLU A 213 -25.57 10.00 -4.02
CA GLU A 213 -26.15 9.36 -2.81
C GLU A 213 -27.50 8.64 -3.06
N LYS A 214 -28.15 8.87 -4.20
CA LYS A 214 -29.42 8.20 -4.56
C LYS A 214 -29.21 6.74 -4.96
N THR A 215 -28.03 6.39 -5.45
CA THR A 215 -27.68 4.99 -5.77
C THR A 215 -26.95 4.37 -4.59
N SER A 216 -27.33 3.16 -4.21
CA SER A 216 -26.67 2.43 -3.11
C SER A 216 -25.16 2.27 -3.37
N ASP A 217 -24.35 2.62 -2.37
CA ASP A 217 -22.90 2.42 -2.37
C ASP A 217 -22.53 0.93 -2.53
N GLU A 218 -23.43 0.00 -2.19
CA GLU A 218 -23.19 -1.43 -2.41
C GLU A 218 -23.03 -1.81 -3.88
N ASN A 219 -23.63 -1.04 -4.78
CA ASN A 219 -23.60 -1.29 -6.23
C ASN A 219 -22.45 -0.56 -6.94
N LYS A 220 -21.66 0.23 -6.22
CA LYS A 220 -20.65 1.10 -6.82
C LYS A 220 -19.25 0.53 -6.73
N SER A 221 -18.49 0.72 -7.81
CA SER A 221 -17.04 0.59 -7.79
C SER A 221 -16.42 1.73 -6.98
N VAL A 222 -15.18 1.56 -6.51
CA VAL A 222 -14.45 2.57 -5.75
C VAL A 222 -13.10 2.80 -6.40
N VAL A 223 -12.77 4.07 -6.62
CA VAL A 223 -11.46 4.49 -7.13
C VAL A 223 -10.83 5.51 -6.20
N LEU A 224 -9.52 5.41 -5.98
CA LEU A 224 -8.75 6.33 -5.15
C LEU A 224 -7.72 7.11 -5.98
N PHE A 225 -7.74 8.43 -5.88
CA PHE A 225 -6.70 9.32 -6.40
C PHE A 225 -5.91 9.94 -5.26
N THR A 226 -4.59 9.82 -5.30
CA THR A 226 -3.66 10.47 -4.36
C THR A 226 -2.65 11.31 -5.13
N SER A 227 -2.11 12.36 -4.50
CA SER A 227 -1.02 13.14 -5.09
C SER A 227 -0.18 13.84 -4.03
N THR A 228 0.98 14.33 -4.46
CA THR A 228 1.85 15.19 -3.64
C THR A 228 2.27 14.47 -2.37
N HIS A 229 2.74 13.22 -2.51
CA HIS A 229 3.49 12.54 -1.45
C HIS A 229 4.89 13.19 -1.32
N CYS A 230 5.43 13.68 -2.44
CA CYS A 230 6.52 14.65 -2.46
C CYS A 230 5.97 16.08 -2.58
N GLY A 231 6.29 16.95 -1.62
CA GLY A 231 5.72 18.28 -1.48
C GLY A 231 6.11 19.32 -2.55
N ASN A 232 7.08 19.00 -3.40
CA ASN A 232 7.47 19.83 -4.55
C ASN A 232 6.84 19.36 -5.88
N GLU A 233 6.05 18.28 -5.86
CA GLU A 233 5.27 17.80 -6.99
C GLU A 233 3.93 18.54 -7.03
N GLU A 234 4.01 19.80 -7.45
CA GLU A 234 2.92 20.74 -7.25
C GLU A 234 1.70 20.45 -8.16
N LEU A 235 1.97 20.02 -9.40
CA LEU A 235 0.92 19.80 -10.39
C LEU A 235 -0.02 18.67 -9.99
N GLY A 236 0.45 17.68 -9.22
CA GLY A 236 -0.41 16.62 -8.72
C GLY A 236 -1.61 17.17 -7.92
N THR A 237 -1.37 18.12 -7.02
CA THR A 237 -2.44 18.74 -6.22
C THR A 237 -3.42 19.53 -7.11
N THR A 238 -2.92 20.40 -7.98
CA THR A 238 -3.77 21.23 -8.84
C THR A 238 -4.58 20.40 -9.83
N SER A 239 -3.98 19.35 -10.37
CA SER A 239 -4.63 18.38 -11.26
C SER A 239 -5.84 17.72 -10.59
N LEU A 240 -5.69 17.24 -9.36
CA LEU A 240 -6.79 16.60 -8.64
C LEU A 240 -7.89 17.59 -8.22
N LEU A 241 -7.57 18.88 -8.03
CA LEU A 241 -8.58 19.93 -7.88
C LEU A 241 -9.35 20.19 -9.18
N HIS A 242 -8.67 20.17 -10.33
CA HIS A 242 -9.32 20.25 -11.64
C HIS A 242 -10.24 19.06 -11.91
N LEU A 243 -9.79 17.83 -11.59
CA LEU A 243 -10.61 16.62 -11.66
C LEU A 243 -11.85 16.71 -10.77
N THR A 244 -11.66 17.15 -9.51
CA THR A 244 -12.76 17.40 -8.55
C THR A 244 -13.78 18.37 -9.15
N LYS A 245 -13.32 19.51 -9.70
CA LYS A 245 -14.21 20.49 -10.35
C LYS A 245 -14.99 19.89 -11.52
N TRP A 246 -14.35 19.07 -12.36
CA TRP A 246 -15.02 18.42 -13.49
C TRP A 246 -16.11 17.44 -13.04
N LEU A 247 -15.84 16.65 -11.99
CA LEU A 247 -16.79 15.68 -11.41
C LEU A 247 -18.03 16.34 -10.78
N LEU A 248 -17.93 17.60 -10.35
CA LEU A 248 -19.07 18.40 -9.87
C LEU A 248 -19.89 19.01 -11.02
N GLY A 249 -19.41 18.90 -12.26
CA GLY A 249 -20.10 19.39 -13.44
C GLY A 249 -21.41 18.64 -13.74
N LYS A 250 -22.02 19.02 -14.85
CA LYS A 250 -23.21 18.37 -15.42
C LYS A 250 -22.85 17.64 -16.72
N GLY A 251 -23.61 16.59 -17.04
CA GLY A 251 -23.45 15.84 -18.27
C GLY A 251 -23.54 14.33 -18.06
N GLU A 252 -23.99 13.63 -19.09
CA GLU A 252 -24.28 12.19 -19.04
C GLU A 252 -23.08 11.36 -18.54
N VAL A 253 -21.87 11.66 -19.00
CA VAL A 253 -20.65 10.95 -18.58
C VAL A 253 -20.38 11.09 -17.08
N VAL A 254 -20.41 12.33 -16.54
CA VAL A 254 -20.13 12.57 -15.11
C VAL A 254 -21.25 12.06 -14.22
N GLU A 255 -22.50 12.13 -14.69
CA GLU A 255 -23.66 11.59 -13.97
C GLU A 255 -23.60 10.06 -13.91
N ASN A 256 -23.29 9.39 -15.02
CA ASN A 256 -23.09 7.95 -15.07
C ASN A 256 -21.93 7.51 -14.16
N ILE A 257 -20.83 8.26 -14.12
CA ILE A 257 -19.72 8.00 -13.18
C ILE A 257 -20.20 8.10 -11.73
N ARG A 258 -20.90 9.17 -11.35
CA ARG A 258 -21.38 9.36 -9.95
C ARG A 258 -22.35 8.27 -9.52
N GLN A 259 -23.19 7.77 -10.42
CA GLN A 259 -24.14 6.70 -10.15
C GLN A 259 -23.48 5.33 -9.92
N ASN A 260 -22.36 5.06 -10.60
CA ASN A 260 -21.71 3.74 -10.62
C ASN A 260 -20.38 3.68 -9.85
N VAL A 261 -19.79 4.82 -9.50
CA VAL A 261 -18.45 4.91 -8.90
C VAL A 261 -18.46 5.86 -7.70
N ILE A 262 -17.83 5.42 -6.61
CA ILE A 262 -17.41 6.26 -5.49
C ILE A 262 -15.98 6.73 -5.80
N VAL A 263 -15.84 8.02 -6.10
CA VAL A 263 -14.55 8.63 -6.40
C VAL A 263 -13.97 9.23 -5.12
N LEU A 264 -12.84 8.69 -4.68
CA LEU A 264 -12.09 9.15 -3.52
C LEU A 264 -10.88 9.95 -4.00
N ILE A 265 -10.71 11.17 -3.52
CA ILE A 265 -9.62 12.06 -3.92
C ILE A 265 -8.94 12.61 -2.65
N MET A 266 -7.65 12.34 -2.50
CA MET A 266 -6.79 12.97 -1.51
C MET A 266 -5.83 13.93 -2.24
N PRO A 267 -6.25 15.19 -2.47
CA PRO A 267 -5.56 16.09 -3.40
C PRO A 267 -4.18 16.53 -2.91
N CYS A 268 -3.89 16.45 -1.61
CA CYS A 268 -2.58 16.82 -1.09
C CYS A 268 -2.30 16.00 0.17
N VAL A 269 -1.52 14.92 0.02
CA VAL A 269 -1.21 14.04 1.16
C VAL A 269 -0.04 14.55 2.02
N ASN A 270 0.82 15.42 1.47
CA ASN A 270 1.89 16.11 2.19
C ASN A 270 1.65 17.64 2.24
N PRO A 271 0.66 18.13 3.02
CA PRO A 271 0.35 19.57 3.10
C PRO A 271 1.49 20.39 3.72
N ASP A 272 2.41 19.77 4.44
CA ASP A 272 3.60 20.42 4.99
C ASP A 272 4.64 20.73 3.93
N GLY A 273 4.99 19.73 3.12
CA GLY A 273 5.87 19.90 1.97
C GLY A 273 5.27 20.86 0.94
N TRP A 274 3.98 20.70 0.60
CA TRP A 274 3.25 21.57 -0.32
C TRP A 274 3.33 23.04 0.09
N ASP A 275 2.98 23.37 1.34
CA ASP A 275 3.03 24.77 1.79
C ASP A 275 4.45 25.33 1.88
N ALA A 276 5.43 24.50 2.21
CA ALA A 276 6.82 24.93 2.24
C ALA A 276 7.32 25.30 0.83
N HIS A 277 7.13 24.38 -0.12
CA HIS A 277 7.56 24.57 -1.50
C HIS A 277 6.79 25.70 -2.17
N ARG A 278 5.46 25.68 -2.15
CA ARG A 278 4.62 26.73 -2.76
C ARG A 278 5.03 28.12 -2.27
N ARG A 279 5.21 28.30 -0.96
CA ARG A 279 5.52 29.62 -0.37
C ARG A 279 6.92 30.11 -0.73
N THR A 280 7.91 29.21 -0.78
CA THR A 280 9.33 29.60 -0.77
C THR A 280 10.12 29.18 -2.01
N GLY A 281 9.54 28.37 -2.89
CA GLY A 281 10.23 27.68 -3.98
C GLY A 281 11.27 26.66 -3.50
N ARG A 282 11.26 26.29 -2.21
CA ARG A 282 12.20 25.36 -1.59
C ARG A 282 11.47 24.33 -0.75
N SER A 283 11.95 23.09 -0.83
CA SER A 283 11.43 22.00 -0.01
C SER A 283 11.83 22.13 1.47
N TYR A 284 11.31 21.26 2.33
CA TYR A 284 11.53 21.34 3.77
C TYR A 284 12.98 20.98 4.16
N TYR A 285 13.54 21.57 5.21
CA TYR A 285 14.80 21.08 5.78
C TYR A 285 14.51 19.93 6.76
N SER A 286 14.83 18.70 6.35
CA SER A 286 14.52 17.47 7.07
C SER A 286 15.07 17.48 8.49
N LYS A 287 14.21 17.16 9.46
CA LYS A 287 14.62 16.97 10.86
C LYS A 287 15.61 15.83 11.05
N ARG A 288 15.50 14.77 10.24
CA ARG A 288 16.28 13.54 10.39
C ARG A 288 17.56 13.55 9.57
N SER A 289 17.43 13.87 8.28
CA SER A 289 18.54 13.78 7.32
C SER A 289 19.39 15.03 7.26
N LYS A 290 19.01 16.11 7.98
CA LYS A 290 19.75 17.39 8.03
C LYS A 290 20.06 17.93 6.63
N GLY A 291 19.03 17.96 5.77
CA GLY A 291 19.12 18.44 4.38
C GLY A 291 17.74 18.75 3.79
N TYR A 292 17.69 19.51 2.70
CA TYR A 292 16.44 19.82 2.01
C TYR A 292 15.83 18.56 1.40
N THR A 293 14.54 18.34 1.64
CA THR A 293 13.82 17.15 1.21
C THR A 293 12.43 17.51 0.69
N ALA A 294 12.06 16.90 -0.44
CA ALA A 294 10.70 16.91 -0.96
C ALA A 294 9.75 15.99 -0.17
N LEU A 295 10.28 15.13 0.69
CA LEU A 295 9.51 14.15 1.43
C LEU A 295 8.76 14.80 2.61
N ASN A 296 8.31 14.02 3.59
CA ASN A 296 7.69 14.63 4.77
C ASN A 296 8.73 15.38 5.64
N VAL A 297 8.28 15.99 6.75
CA VAL A 297 9.11 16.82 7.65
C VAL A 297 10.33 16.08 8.23
N TYR A 298 10.27 14.75 8.36
CA TYR A 298 11.38 13.91 8.81
C TYR A 298 12.25 13.38 7.66
N GLY A 299 11.99 13.78 6.41
CA GLY A 299 12.66 13.23 5.24
C GLY A 299 12.30 11.77 4.97
N ILE A 300 11.12 11.35 5.40
CA ILE A 300 10.58 10.01 5.16
C ILE A 300 9.70 10.06 3.93
N ASN A 301 9.94 9.12 3.00
CA ASN A 301 9.02 8.88 1.90
C ASN A 301 7.73 8.31 2.50
N ILE A 302 6.62 9.02 2.31
CA ILE A 302 5.31 8.71 2.85
C ILE A 302 4.85 7.29 2.50
N TYR A 303 5.31 6.77 1.36
CA TYR A 303 4.96 5.45 0.84
C TYR A 303 5.96 4.34 1.18
N ASP A 304 7.05 4.65 1.88
CA ASP A 304 8.00 3.63 2.30
C ASP A 304 7.37 2.78 3.41
N SER A 305 7.06 1.53 3.08
CA SER A 305 6.33 0.62 3.97
C SER A 305 7.03 0.35 5.30
N LYS A 306 8.34 0.60 5.39
CA LYS A 306 9.08 0.58 6.65
C LYS A 306 8.50 1.53 7.70
N TYR A 307 7.88 2.63 7.27
CA TYR A 307 7.32 3.67 8.13
C TYR A 307 5.79 3.67 8.13
N LEU A 308 5.15 2.61 7.65
CA LEU A 308 3.69 2.43 7.70
C LEU A 308 3.23 1.54 8.86
N PHE A 309 4.17 0.87 9.54
CA PHE A 309 3.86 -0.06 10.63
C PHE A 309 4.77 0.21 11.85
N GLY A 310 4.27 -0.16 13.04
CA GLY A 310 5.01 -0.01 14.30
C GLY A 310 4.74 1.31 15.04
N PRO A 311 5.29 1.47 16.26
CA PRO A 311 4.93 2.56 17.17
C PRO A 311 5.28 3.96 16.62
N ALA A 312 6.33 4.07 15.82
CA ALA A 312 6.78 5.35 15.25
C ALA A 312 5.96 5.81 14.03
N ALA A 313 5.17 4.93 13.40
CA ALA A 313 4.48 5.26 12.14
C ALA A 313 3.50 6.45 12.32
N SER A 314 2.75 6.47 13.41
CA SER A 314 1.80 7.54 13.72
C SER A 314 2.45 8.88 14.07
N GLU A 315 3.73 8.90 14.44
CA GLU A 315 4.45 10.13 14.83
C GLU A 315 5.33 10.65 13.69
N GLU A 316 6.09 9.77 13.03
CA GLU A 316 7.06 10.17 12.01
C GLU A 316 6.50 10.14 10.59
N ASN A 317 5.42 9.38 10.34
CA ASN A 317 4.76 9.30 9.03
C ASN A 317 3.21 9.29 9.14
N PRO A 318 2.61 10.26 9.86
CA PRO A 318 1.16 10.33 10.00
C PRO A 318 0.45 10.55 8.67
N GLU A 319 1.13 11.13 7.67
CA GLU A 319 0.62 11.25 6.30
C GLU A 319 0.38 9.88 5.65
N GLY A 320 1.35 8.97 5.76
CA GLY A 320 1.23 7.61 5.22
C GLY A 320 0.12 6.83 5.91
N MET A 321 -0.03 7.02 7.22
CA MET A 321 -1.11 6.41 8.00
C MET A 321 -2.49 6.92 7.57
N ALA A 322 -2.64 8.20 7.23
CA ALA A 322 -3.92 8.73 6.76
C ALA A 322 -4.37 8.04 5.45
N ILE A 323 -3.44 7.81 4.53
CA ILE A 323 -3.69 7.11 3.26
C ILE A 323 -4.00 5.64 3.52
N LEU A 324 -3.21 4.98 4.37
CA LEU A 324 -3.43 3.59 4.74
C LEU A 324 -4.82 3.39 5.34
N ASN A 325 -5.25 4.27 6.24
CA ASN A 325 -6.58 4.19 6.86
C ASN A 325 -7.71 4.32 5.83
N VAL A 326 -7.57 5.19 4.82
CA VAL A 326 -8.55 5.29 3.72
C VAL A 326 -8.57 4.00 2.91
N VAL A 327 -7.41 3.44 2.61
CA VAL A 327 -7.30 2.21 1.81
C VAL A 327 -7.87 1.00 2.57
N GLU A 328 -7.61 0.87 3.87
CA GLU A 328 -8.17 -0.20 4.71
C GLU A 328 -9.71 -0.10 4.80
N GLU A 329 -10.25 1.12 4.89
CA GLU A 329 -11.71 1.36 4.96
C GLU A 329 -12.41 1.05 3.62
N TYR A 330 -11.88 1.58 2.52
CA TYR A 330 -12.59 1.56 1.23
C TYR A 330 -12.20 0.43 0.30
N GLN A 331 -11.02 -0.17 0.48
CA GLN A 331 -10.50 -1.29 -0.32
C GLN A 331 -10.71 -1.06 -1.84
N PRO A 332 -10.10 0.01 -2.40
CA PRO A 332 -10.45 0.50 -3.74
C PRO A 332 -10.28 -0.57 -4.83
N ASP A 333 -11.14 -0.55 -5.85
CA ASP A 333 -11.00 -1.44 -7.02
C ASP A 333 -9.88 -0.95 -7.94
N ALA A 334 -9.71 0.37 -8.05
CA ALA A 334 -8.63 1.01 -8.75
C ALA A 334 -8.03 2.15 -7.93
N ALA A 335 -6.74 2.43 -8.11
CA ALA A 335 -6.09 3.57 -7.48
C ALA A 335 -5.05 4.17 -8.41
N ALA A 336 -4.95 5.50 -8.45
CA ALA A 336 -3.92 6.20 -9.20
C ALA A 336 -3.21 7.21 -8.30
N ASP A 337 -1.88 7.09 -8.20
CA ASP A 337 -1.04 8.06 -7.54
C ASP A 337 -0.39 8.98 -8.57
N VAL A 338 -0.60 10.28 -8.41
CA VAL A 338 -0.14 11.32 -9.32
C VAL A 338 1.17 11.91 -8.81
N HIS A 339 2.26 11.54 -9.47
CA HIS A 339 3.55 12.22 -9.40
C HIS A 339 3.59 13.33 -10.45
N SER A 340 4.40 14.36 -10.17
CA SER A 340 4.60 15.44 -11.13
C SER A 340 5.96 16.09 -11.03
N GLY A 341 6.35 16.81 -12.08
CA GLY A 341 7.44 17.76 -12.00
C GLY A 341 7.13 18.93 -11.07
N GLN A 342 8.17 19.70 -10.78
CA GLN A 342 8.01 21.07 -10.29
C GLN A 342 7.42 21.94 -11.40
N ARG A 343 6.74 23.02 -11.03
CA ARG A 343 6.22 23.98 -12.02
C ARG A 343 7.34 24.49 -12.93
N GLY A 344 7.09 24.45 -14.24
CA GLY A 344 8.06 24.85 -15.26
C GLY A 344 9.07 23.78 -15.65
N VAL A 345 8.99 22.58 -15.07
CA VAL A 345 9.79 21.42 -15.47
C VAL A 345 8.95 20.52 -16.37
N MET A 346 9.47 20.22 -17.55
CA MET A 346 8.88 19.23 -18.44
C MET A 346 9.12 17.83 -17.88
N VAL A 347 8.07 17.01 -17.86
CA VAL A 347 8.10 15.62 -17.42
C VAL A 347 7.47 14.74 -18.49
N ALA A 348 8.01 13.54 -18.68
CA ALA A 348 7.43 12.54 -19.56
C ALA A 348 6.09 12.07 -19.01
N GLU A 349 5.01 12.17 -19.81
CA GLU A 349 3.67 11.72 -19.40
C GLU A 349 3.59 10.19 -19.39
N HIS A 350 3.31 9.61 -18.21
CA HIS A 350 3.13 8.17 -18.04
C HIS A 350 1.85 7.84 -17.28
N SER A 351 1.18 6.74 -17.66
CA SER A 351 -0.12 6.33 -17.12
C SER A 351 -0.10 5.03 -16.28
N GLY A 352 1.07 4.44 -16.02
CA GLY A 352 1.12 3.17 -15.29
C GLY A 352 2.53 2.67 -14.94
N PHE A 353 3.47 3.59 -14.74
CA PHE A 353 4.87 3.28 -14.50
C PHE A 353 5.52 4.36 -13.64
N SER A 354 6.35 3.95 -12.68
CA SER A 354 7.27 4.85 -11.99
C SER A 354 8.69 4.71 -12.55
N TRP A 355 9.35 5.83 -12.80
CA TRP A 355 10.79 5.84 -13.11
C TRP A 355 11.65 5.28 -11.98
N SER A 356 11.14 5.32 -10.74
CA SER A 356 11.86 4.96 -9.53
C SER A 356 11.64 3.50 -9.06
N ASP A 357 10.57 2.83 -9.50
CA ASP A 357 10.21 1.45 -9.13
C ASP A 357 9.51 0.71 -10.28
N PHE A 358 10.16 -0.34 -10.79
CA PHE A 358 9.64 -1.12 -11.91
C PHE A 358 8.53 -2.08 -11.49
N ASN A 359 8.33 -2.32 -10.20
CA ASN A 359 7.24 -3.12 -9.68
C ASN A 359 5.92 -2.35 -9.63
N ALA A 360 5.96 -1.01 -9.71
CA ALA A 360 4.76 -0.15 -9.73
C ALA A 360 4.11 -0.12 -11.13
N HIS A 361 3.56 -1.26 -11.56
CA HIS A 361 2.78 -1.39 -12.80
C HIS A 361 1.51 -2.21 -12.55
N SER A 362 0.45 -1.92 -13.30
CA SER A 362 -0.81 -2.66 -13.21
C SER A 362 -0.71 -4.01 -13.92
N PHE A 363 -1.46 -5.00 -13.44
CA PHE A 363 -1.65 -6.29 -14.11
C PHE A 363 -2.62 -6.21 -15.31
N GLN A 364 -3.24 -5.04 -15.55
CA GLN A 364 -4.09 -4.75 -16.72
C GLN A 364 -3.44 -3.70 -17.62
N PRO A 365 -2.48 -4.08 -18.49
CA PRO A 365 -1.79 -3.13 -19.37
C PRO A 365 -2.72 -2.48 -20.41
N LEU A 366 -3.83 -3.11 -20.78
CA LEU A 366 -4.79 -2.52 -21.72
C LEU A 366 -5.49 -1.28 -21.15
N ILE A 367 -5.71 -1.21 -19.83
CA ILE A 367 -6.25 0.01 -19.21
C ILE A 367 -5.20 1.13 -19.25
N VAL A 368 -3.93 0.78 -19.09
CA VAL A 368 -2.83 1.76 -19.24
C VAL A 368 -2.84 2.32 -20.66
N GLU A 369 -3.05 1.47 -21.66
CA GLU A 369 -3.14 1.89 -23.06
C GLU A 369 -4.35 2.80 -23.33
N GLU A 370 -5.55 2.47 -22.81
CA GLU A 370 -6.73 3.34 -22.90
C GLU A 370 -6.46 4.74 -22.31
N MET A 371 -5.76 4.80 -21.17
CA MET A 371 -5.35 6.07 -20.57
C MET A 371 -4.30 6.80 -21.43
N CYS A 372 -3.34 6.09 -22.03
CA CYS A 372 -2.38 6.68 -22.97
C CYS A 372 -3.08 7.26 -24.20
N GLN A 373 -4.05 6.56 -24.78
CA GLN A 373 -4.83 7.04 -25.91
C GLN A 373 -5.63 8.31 -25.53
N ALA A 374 -6.20 8.35 -24.32
CA ALA A 374 -6.89 9.54 -23.81
C ALA A 374 -5.96 10.75 -23.66
N LEU A 375 -4.70 10.54 -23.27
CA LEU A 375 -3.68 11.59 -23.25
C LEU A 375 -3.32 12.08 -24.65
N GLU A 376 -3.10 11.16 -25.59
CA GLU A 376 -2.77 11.47 -26.99
C GLU A 376 -3.88 12.27 -27.66
N ASN A 377 -5.13 11.87 -27.45
CA ASN A 377 -6.30 12.61 -27.93
C ASN A 377 -6.42 14.01 -27.31
N ALA A 378 -5.86 14.23 -26.12
CA ALA A 378 -5.78 15.54 -25.47
C ALA A 378 -4.54 16.36 -25.92
N GLY A 379 -3.74 15.84 -26.86
CA GLY A 379 -2.57 16.52 -27.43
C GLY A 379 -1.26 16.30 -26.68
N PHE A 380 -1.19 15.30 -25.78
CA PHE A 380 0.01 14.98 -25.02
C PHE A 380 0.69 13.71 -25.55
N LEU A 381 2.03 13.68 -25.57
CA LEU A 381 2.78 12.48 -25.91
C LEU A 381 2.77 11.50 -24.72
N ALA A 382 2.08 10.38 -24.86
CA ALA A 382 2.07 9.32 -23.84
C ALA A 382 3.26 8.37 -24.04
N PHE A 383 4.10 8.24 -23.02
CA PHE A 383 5.28 7.37 -23.05
C PHE A 383 4.97 5.96 -22.53
N ARG A 384 5.49 4.94 -23.21
CA ARG A 384 5.33 3.51 -22.95
C ARG A 384 6.71 2.88 -22.70
N PRO A 385 7.26 2.93 -21.47
CA PRO A 385 8.69 2.67 -21.21
C PRO A 385 9.25 1.38 -21.84
N ALA A 386 8.55 0.25 -21.70
CA ALA A 386 9.00 -1.02 -22.27
C ALA A 386 8.94 -1.01 -23.81
N MET A 387 7.82 -0.56 -24.37
CA MET A 387 7.61 -0.51 -25.83
C MET A 387 8.54 0.49 -26.50
N ASP A 388 8.61 1.72 -25.99
CA ASP A 388 9.43 2.80 -26.54
C ASP A 388 10.93 2.54 -26.40
N SER A 389 11.34 1.76 -25.39
CA SER A 389 12.73 1.32 -25.27
C SER A 389 13.10 0.18 -26.23
N GLY A 390 12.11 -0.46 -26.86
CA GLY A 390 12.32 -1.64 -27.72
C GLY A 390 12.82 -2.86 -26.96
N ARG A 391 12.53 -2.98 -25.67
CA ARG A 391 13.10 -4.01 -24.79
C ARG A 391 12.04 -4.76 -24.01
N ILE A 392 12.31 -6.04 -23.76
CA ILE A 392 11.47 -6.89 -22.90
C ILE A 392 11.75 -6.53 -21.44
N LYS A 393 10.67 -6.42 -20.66
CA LYS A 393 10.76 -6.20 -19.22
C LYS A 393 10.92 -7.54 -18.51
N LEU A 394 11.99 -7.70 -17.74
CA LEU A 394 12.22 -8.90 -16.92
C LEU A 394 12.19 -8.59 -15.42
N GLY A 395 11.76 -9.58 -14.63
CA GLY A 395 11.74 -9.52 -13.17
C GLY A 395 13.08 -9.88 -12.50
N SER A 396 14.02 -10.45 -13.25
CA SER A 396 15.31 -10.92 -12.74
C SER A 396 16.39 -10.85 -13.82
N ARG A 397 17.65 -10.67 -13.41
CA ARG A 397 18.80 -10.77 -14.32
C ARG A 397 18.93 -12.20 -14.85
N ILE A 398 19.09 -12.32 -16.16
CA ILE A 398 19.47 -13.57 -16.82
C ILE A 398 20.87 -13.36 -17.39
N ALA A 399 21.79 -14.28 -17.12
CA ALA A 399 23.16 -14.18 -17.62
C ALA A 399 23.18 -14.24 -19.16
N GLY A 400 23.93 -13.35 -19.81
CA GLY A 400 24.00 -13.23 -21.27
C GLY A 400 22.80 -12.54 -21.93
N GLN A 401 21.97 -11.84 -21.15
CA GLN A 401 20.83 -11.06 -21.63
C GLN A 401 20.90 -9.60 -21.13
N GLU A 402 22.01 -8.93 -21.44
CA GLU A 402 22.28 -7.56 -20.99
C GLU A 402 21.41 -6.50 -21.69
N HIS A 403 20.72 -6.89 -22.77
CA HIS A 403 19.86 -6.01 -23.57
C HIS A 403 18.47 -5.80 -22.97
N ASP A 404 18.07 -6.59 -21.97
CA ASP A 404 16.74 -6.51 -21.36
C ASP A 404 16.51 -5.19 -20.61
N TYR A 405 15.24 -4.78 -20.54
CA TYR A 405 14.84 -3.63 -19.74
C TYR A 405 14.76 -4.04 -18.26
N LEU A 406 15.91 -3.96 -17.59
CA LEU A 406 16.08 -4.33 -16.19
C LEU A 406 16.46 -3.12 -15.35
N ARG A 407 15.68 -2.82 -14.31
CA ARG A 407 16.10 -1.96 -13.20
C ARG A 407 16.01 -2.73 -11.89
N ILE A 408 17.12 -3.36 -11.55
CA ILE A 408 17.30 -4.12 -10.30
C ILE A 408 17.80 -3.16 -9.23
N GLY A 409 17.32 -3.30 -8.00
CA GLY A 409 17.91 -2.65 -6.83
C GLY A 409 16.95 -1.90 -5.92
N ASN A 410 15.67 -1.81 -6.26
CA ASN A 410 14.67 -1.18 -5.38
C ASN A 410 13.47 -2.13 -5.18
N TYR A 411 13.66 -3.19 -4.38
CA TYR A 411 12.57 -4.11 -3.97
C TYR A 411 11.66 -3.49 -2.90
N LYS A 412 11.52 -2.16 -2.90
CA LYS A 412 10.70 -1.47 -1.92
C LYS A 412 9.24 -1.66 -2.28
N GLN A 413 8.45 -1.96 -1.27
CA GLN A 413 7.00 -1.93 -1.41
C GLN A 413 6.57 -0.47 -1.48
N THR A 414 6.08 -0.06 -2.65
CA THR A 414 5.34 1.20 -2.86
C THR A 414 3.89 1.05 -2.43
N MET A 415 3.16 2.16 -2.26
CA MET A 415 1.72 2.09 -1.97
C MET A 415 0.93 1.41 -3.10
N THR A 416 1.28 1.67 -4.36
CA THR A 416 0.71 0.99 -5.54
C THR A 416 0.81 -0.54 -5.41
N THR A 417 2.00 -1.06 -5.08
CA THR A 417 2.20 -2.50 -4.88
C THR A 417 1.56 -3.02 -3.58
N PHE A 418 1.42 -2.19 -2.55
CA PHE A 418 0.68 -2.53 -1.33
C PHE A 418 -0.81 -2.75 -1.63
N TYR A 419 -1.47 -1.86 -2.37
CA TYR A 419 -2.89 -1.98 -2.74
C TYR A 419 -3.15 -3.26 -3.53
N TYR A 420 -2.33 -3.52 -4.55
CA TYR A 420 -2.41 -4.75 -5.32
C TYR A 420 -2.23 -5.98 -4.42
N ARG A 421 -1.15 -6.05 -3.63
CA ARG A 421 -0.86 -7.23 -2.78
C ARG A 421 -1.93 -7.49 -1.74
N ARG A 422 -2.59 -6.46 -1.22
CA ARG A 422 -3.56 -6.60 -0.12
C ARG A 422 -5.00 -6.73 -0.59
N TYR A 423 -5.38 -6.05 -1.67
CA TYR A 423 -6.78 -5.90 -2.10
C TYR A 423 -7.04 -6.27 -3.57
N HIS A 424 -6.01 -6.69 -4.31
CA HIS A 424 -6.07 -6.91 -5.75
C HIS A 424 -6.50 -5.65 -6.52
N THR A 425 -6.20 -4.47 -5.98
CA THR A 425 -6.51 -3.18 -6.61
C THR A 425 -5.74 -3.02 -7.91
N LEU A 426 -6.41 -2.50 -8.94
CA LEU A 426 -5.78 -1.96 -10.14
C LEU A 426 -5.07 -0.65 -9.80
N ALA A 427 -3.79 -0.75 -9.46
CA ALA A 427 -3.03 0.40 -9.00
C ALA A 427 -2.11 0.95 -10.10
N TYR A 428 -2.09 2.27 -10.25
CA TYR A 428 -1.36 3.00 -11.28
C TYR A 428 -0.49 4.08 -10.63
N THR A 429 0.70 4.26 -11.18
CA THR A 429 1.54 5.42 -10.88
C THR A 429 1.61 6.26 -12.15
N TRP A 430 1.34 7.56 -12.00
CA TRP A 430 1.35 8.51 -13.10
C TRP A 430 2.44 9.54 -12.90
N GLU A 431 3.09 9.93 -13.99
CA GLU A 431 4.05 11.03 -14.03
C GLU A 431 3.47 12.11 -14.95
N THR A 432 3.56 13.38 -14.56
CA THR A 432 2.93 14.46 -15.32
C THR A 432 3.68 15.78 -15.31
N GLY A 433 3.58 16.50 -16.43
CA GLY A 433 3.98 17.89 -16.60
C GLY A 433 2.80 18.85 -16.79
N ALA A 434 1.55 18.39 -16.84
CA ALA A 434 0.39 19.25 -17.10
C ALA A 434 -0.91 18.79 -16.42
N ASP A 435 -1.67 19.74 -15.87
CA ASP A 435 -2.94 19.44 -15.19
C ASP A 435 -3.97 18.76 -16.10
N LEU A 436 -4.06 19.22 -17.35
CA LEU A 436 -5.00 18.67 -18.32
C LEU A 436 -4.67 17.22 -18.69
N ALA A 437 -3.39 16.84 -18.66
CA ALA A 437 -2.98 15.47 -18.93
C ALA A 437 -3.55 14.53 -17.85
N VAL A 438 -3.40 14.87 -16.57
CA VAL A 438 -4.01 14.10 -15.46
C VAL A 438 -5.52 14.00 -15.63
N VAL A 439 -6.20 15.12 -15.90
CA VAL A 439 -7.65 15.12 -16.09
C VAL A 439 -8.06 14.21 -17.26
N ALA A 440 -7.36 14.26 -18.40
CA ALA A 440 -7.67 13.44 -19.57
C ALA A 440 -7.62 11.93 -19.26
N ARG A 441 -6.53 11.44 -18.66
CA ARG A 441 -6.43 10.01 -18.28
C ARG A 441 -7.32 9.62 -17.11
N ALA A 442 -7.54 10.51 -16.14
CA ALA A 442 -8.43 10.23 -15.02
C ALA A 442 -9.89 10.07 -15.47
N ARG A 443 -10.34 10.90 -16.42
CA ARG A 443 -11.66 10.76 -17.04
C ARG A 443 -11.83 9.37 -17.67
N ARG A 444 -10.85 8.93 -18.47
CA ARG A 444 -10.89 7.59 -19.06
C ARG A 444 -10.90 6.49 -18.00
N LEU A 445 -10.06 6.57 -16.96
CA LEU A 445 -10.08 5.60 -15.87
C LEU A 445 -11.43 5.57 -15.14
N LEU A 446 -12.11 6.71 -15.00
CA LEU A 446 -13.43 6.78 -14.38
C LEU A 446 -14.52 6.16 -15.27
N GLU A 447 -14.51 6.45 -16.57
CA GLU A 447 -15.41 5.84 -17.56
C GLU A 447 -15.25 4.31 -17.61
N ILE A 448 -14.01 3.82 -17.56
CA ILE A 448 -13.69 2.39 -17.45
C ILE A 448 -14.38 1.74 -16.23
N GLY A 449 -14.50 2.46 -15.13
CA GLY A 449 -15.22 2.03 -13.93
C GLY A 449 -16.74 1.88 -14.12
N THR A 450 -17.29 2.35 -15.24
CA THR A 450 -18.71 2.24 -15.62
C THR A 450 -18.95 1.25 -16.77
N GLU A 451 -17.89 0.70 -17.36
CA GLU A 451 -17.95 -0.18 -18.53
C GLU A 451 -17.91 -1.65 -18.11
N THR A 452 -18.42 -2.53 -18.99
CA THR A 452 -18.28 -3.97 -18.81
C THR A 452 -17.18 -4.53 -19.70
N TRP A 453 -16.07 -4.91 -19.09
CA TRP A 453 -14.86 -5.37 -19.79
C TRP A 453 -14.97 -6.81 -20.29
N ARG A 454 -14.07 -7.20 -21.21
CA ARG A 454 -14.13 -8.48 -21.96
C ARG A 454 -14.34 -9.73 -21.10
N ASN A 455 -13.83 -9.74 -19.88
CA ASN A 455 -13.83 -10.87 -18.97
C ASN A 455 -14.73 -10.66 -17.74
N GLU A 456 -15.52 -9.60 -17.69
CA GLU A 456 -16.39 -9.29 -16.55
C GLU A 456 -17.87 -9.43 -16.90
N PHE A 457 -18.69 -9.80 -15.92
CA PHE A 457 -20.13 -9.99 -16.08
C PHE A 457 -20.94 -8.75 -15.73
N TYR A 458 -20.32 -7.78 -15.05
CA TYR A 458 -20.95 -6.56 -14.57
C TYR A 458 -20.08 -5.36 -14.92
N PRO A 459 -20.67 -4.15 -15.04
CA PRO A 459 -19.93 -2.91 -15.08
C PRO A 459 -18.98 -2.77 -13.89
N GLY A 460 -17.80 -2.17 -14.12
CA GLY A 460 -16.80 -1.94 -13.10
C GLY A 460 -15.37 -2.20 -13.56
N TYR A 461 -14.42 -1.85 -12.69
CA TYR A 461 -13.01 -2.12 -12.90
C TYR A 461 -12.72 -3.63 -13.02
N PRO A 462 -12.02 -4.10 -14.08
CA PRO A 462 -11.80 -5.54 -14.34
C PRO A 462 -10.71 -6.16 -13.46
N GLY A 463 -11.02 -6.29 -12.18
CA GLY A 463 -10.15 -6.89 -11.16
C GLY A 463 -10.70 -8.16 -10.52
N ASN A 464 -11.87 -8.67 -10.92
CA ASN A 464 -12.53 -9.75 -10.18
C ASN A 464 -11.93 -11.13 -10.45
N GLN A 465 -11.15 -11.30 -11.52
CA GLN A 465 -10.42 -12.54 -11.78
C GLN A 465 -9.10 -12.53 -11.00
N VAL A 466 -8.98 -13.39 -10.00
CA VAL A 466 -7.80 -13.46 -9.09
C VAL A 466 -6.79 -14.53 -9.49
N GLY A 467 -7.13 -15.38 -10.45
CA GLY A 467 -6.25 -16.41 -10.95
C GLY A 467 -6.81 -17.06 -12.20
N ARG A 468 -5.96 -17.42 -13.16
CA ARG A 468 -6.33 -18.15 -14.37
C ARG A 468 -5.24 -19.14 -14.72
N TRP A 469 -5.66 -20.33 -15.13
CA TRP A 469 -4.80 -21.32 -15.73
C TRP A 469 -5.57 -21.98 -16.87
N ASP A 470 -5.00 -21.92 -18.07
CA ASP A 470 -5.58 -22.54 -19.25
C ASP A 470 -7.06 -22.12 -19.49
N HIS A 471 -8.01 -23.06 -19.42
CA HIS A 471 -9.43 -22.82 -19.65
C HIS A 471 -10.25 -22.54 -18.39
N VAL A 472 -9.63 -22.48 -17.21
CA VAL A 472 -10.30 -22.17 -15.94
C VAL A 472 -9.76 -20.88 -15.32
N SER A 473 -10.65 -20.08 -14.72
CA SER A 473 -10.24 -19.02 -13.81
C SER A 473 -11.05 -19.00 -12.51
N ILE A 474 -10.41 -18.50 -11.46
CA ILE A 474 -11.04 -18.22 -10.16
C ILE A 474 -11.38 -16.73 -10.13
N SER A 475 -12.61 -16.42 -9.71
CA SER A 475 -13.12 -15.07 -9.71
C SER A 475 -13.99 -14.77 -8.48
N ALA A 476 -14.16 -13.49 -8.19
CA ALA A 476 -15.02 -13.01 -7.14
C ALA A 476 -16.51 -13.29 -7.42
N TRP A 477 -17.23 -13.55 -6.34
CA TRP A 477 -18.67 -13.76 -6.31
C TRP A 477 -19.43 -12.51 -5.85
N GLY A 478 -20.63 -12.29 -6.38
CA GLY A 478 -21.56 -11.26 -5.90
C GLY A 478 -22.34 -10.56 -7.00
N ASP A 479 -23.63 -10.33 -6.75
CA ASP A 479 -24.54 -9.50 -7.54
C ASP A 479 -24.25 -7.99 -7.38
N THR A 480 -23.75 -7.56 -6.21
CA THR A 480 -23.34 -6.17 -5.96
C THR A 480 -21.82 -5.96 -6.04
N ALA A 481 -21.38 -4.73 -6.35
CA ALA A 481 -19.96 -4.39 -6.40
C ALA A 481 -19.25 -4.59 -5.06
N SER A 482 -19.93 -4.29 -3.94
CA SER A 482 -19.42 -4.50 -2.58
C SER A 482 -19.21 -5.98 -2.25
N LYS A 483 -20.16 -6.87 -2.61
CA LYS A 483 -19.98 -8.32 -2.44
C LYS A 483 -18.81 -8.85 -3.28
N ARG A 484 -18.71 -8.42 -4.55
CA ARG A 484 -17.57 -8.77 -5.42
C ARG A 484 -16.25 -8.27 -4.86
N ARG A 485 -16.18 -7.04 -4.33
CA ARG A 485 -14.99 -6.49 -3.66
C ARG A 485 -14.57 -7.35 -2.47
N LYS A 486 -15.50 -7.67 -1.56
CA LYS A 486 -15.23 -8.51 -0.38
C LYS A 486 -14.73 -9.90 -0.77
N SER A 487 -15.41 -10.55 -1.73
CA SER A 487 -15.00 -11.84 -2.28
C SER A 487 -13.61 -11.75 -2.93
N ARG A 488 -13.37 -10.79 -3.82
CA ARG A 488 -12.08 -10.57 -4.49
C ARG A 488 -10.93 -10.42 -3.49
N VAL A 489 -11.10 -9.55 -2.49
CA VAL A 489 -10.07 -9.26 -1.48
C VAL A 489 -9.74 -10.51 -0.68
N GLU A 490 -10.76 -11.27 -0.26
CA GLU A 490 -10.54 -12.54 0.44
C GLU A 490 -9.81 -13.54 -0.46
N LEU A 491 -10.33 -13.79 -1.66
CA LEU A 491 -9.77 -14.77 -2.58
C LEU A 491 -8.31 -14.43 -2.94
N TRP A 492 -8.01 -13.15 -3.16
CA TRP A 492 -6.65 -12.72 -3.45
C TRP A 492 -5.69 -12.96 -2.29
N ARG A 493 -6.10 -12.66 -1.05
CA ARG A 493 -5.29 -12.96 0.14
C ARG A 493 -5.10 -14.47 0.38
N LYS A 494 -5.95 -15.28 -0.24
CA LYS A 494 -5.93 -16.75 -0.19
C LYS A 494 -5.43 -17.37 -1.51
N VAL A 495 -4.90 -16.60 -2.46
CA VAL A 495 -4.59 -17.11 -3.81
C VAL A 495 -3.59 -18.27 -3.80
N ASN A 496 -2.63 -18.26 -2.87
CA ASN A 496 -1.65 -19.33 -2.69
C ASN A 496 -2.22 -20.61 -2.06
N GLN A 497 -3.47 -20.58 -1.58
CA GLN A 497 -4.19 -21.76 -1.08
C GLN A 497 -4.84 -22.55 -2.21
N PHE A 498 -5.14 -21.86 -3.32
CA PHE A 498 -5.93 -22.41 -4.42
C PHE A 498 -5.08 -23.23 -5.38
N HIS A 499 -5.59 -24.41 -5.69
CA HIS A 499 -4.97 -25.32 -6.65
C HIS A 499 -6.07 -25.77 -7.60
N TYR A 500 -5.96 -25.42 -8.88
CA TYR A 500 -7.05 -25.59 -9.82
C TYR A 500 -6.55 -25.91 -11.23
N GLY A 501 -7.38 -26.58 -12.01
CA GLY A 501 -7.02 -26.95 -13.37
C GLY A 501 -8.25 -27.32 -14.19
N SER A 502 -8.08 -27.36 -15.50
CA SER A 502 -9.14 -27.66 -16.46
C SER A 502 -8.83 -28.90 -17.28
N VAL A 503 -9.89 -29.46 -17.86
CA VAL A 503 -9.91 -30.62 -18.75
C VAL A 503 -10.78 -30.28 -19.93
N VAL A 504 -10.21 -30.32 -21.13
CA VAL A 504 -10.88 -29.92 -22.36
C VAL A 504 -11.03 -31.14 -23.25
N ARG A 505 -12.27 -31.49 -23.60
CA ARG A 505 -12.54 -32.38 -24.72
C ARG A 505 -12.80 -31.53 -25.95
N HIS A 506 -12.01 -31.75 -27.00
CA HIS A 506 -12.23 -31.09 -28.28
C HIS A 506 -13.66 -31.32 -28.78
N VAL A 507 -14.18 -30.33 -29.49
CA VAL A 507 -15.50 -30.41 -30.10
C VAL A 507 -15.49 -31.55 -31.12
N SER A 508 -16.43 -32.47 -31.00
CA SER A 508 -16.60 -33.58 -31.94
C SER A 508 -16.97 -33.03 -33.33
N PRO A 509 -16.24 -33.39 -34.40
CA PRO A 509 -16.55 -32.94 -35.76
C PRO A 509 -17.95 -33.37 -36.24
N THR A 510 -18.42 -34.53 -35.77
CA THR A 510 -19.71 -35.11 -36.16
C THR A 510 -20.88 -34.55 -35.35
N THR A 511 -20.78 -34.59 -34.02
CA THR A 511 -21.89 -34.16 -33.15
C THR A 511 -21.90 -32.65 -32.90
N ARG A 512 -20.77 -31.97 -33.14
CA ARG A 512 -20.52 -30.56 -32.81
C ARG A 512 -20.65 -30.24 -31.32
N ILE A 513 -20.48 -31.25 -30.47
CA ILE A 513 -20.54 -31.11 -29.01
C ILE A 513 -19.12 -31.07 -28.44
N GLY A 514 -18.87 -30.07 -27.59
CA GLY A 514 -17.67 -29.96 -26.76
C GLY A 514 -18.00 -30.14 -25.28
N ARG A 515 -16.97 -30.46 -24.49
CA ARG A 515 -17.08 -30.60 -23.03
C ARG A 515 -15.85 -30.01 -22.36
N LEU A 516 -16.08 -29.26 -21.28
CA LEU A 516 -15.03 -28.66 -20.48
C LEU A 516 -15.37 -28.86 -19.00
N MET A 517 -14.39 -29.28 -18.21
CA MET A 517 -14.52 -29.44 -16.76
C MET A 517 -13.33 -28.79 -16.07
N ALA A 518 -13.52 -28.28 -14.85
CA ALA A 518 -12.44 -27.84 -13.99
C ALA A 518 -12.63 -28.33 -12.56
N VAL A 519 -11.52 -28.37 -11.83
CA VAL A 519 -11.46 -28.66 -10.40
C VAL A 519 -10.72 -27.54 -9.69
N CYS A 520 -11.12 -27.20 -8.47
CA CYS A 520 -10.42 -26.29 -7.59
C CYS A 520 -10.45 -26.81 -6.15
N ALA A 521 -9.29 -26.99 -5.54
CA ALA A 521 -9.18 -27.11 -4.09
C ALA A 521 -8.99 -25.73 -3.47
N THR A 522 -9.75 -25.42 -2.43
CA THR A 522 -9.75 -24.11 -1.79
C THR A 522 -8.75 -23.99 -0.63
N THR A 523 -8.11 -25.10 -0.25
CA THR A 523 -7.10 -25.19 0.83
C THR A 523 -5.93 -26.06 0.40
N THR A 524 -4.78 -25.90 1.05
CA THR A 524 -3.59 -26.73 0.75
C THR A 524 -3.81 -28.18 1.17
N LYS A 525 -4.43 -28.42 2.34
CA LYS A 525 -4.79 -29.76 2.82
C LYS A 525 -5.71 -30.51 1.86
N ALA A 526 -6.73 -29.82 1.34
CA ALA A 526 -7.64 -30.41 0.37
C ALA A 526 -6.94 -30.69 -0.96
N SER A 527 -6.03 -29.81 -1.38
CA SER A 527 -5.21 -30.04 -2.56
C SER A 527 -4.32 -31.28 -2.40
N GLU A 528 -3.56 -31.39 -1.31
CA GLU A 528 -2.70 -32.55 -1.02
C GLU A 528 -3.51 -33.86 -0.99
N LYS A 529 -4.70 -33.82 -0.38
CA LYS A 529 -5.56 -35.00 -0.20
C LYS A 529 -6.29 -35.44 -1.47
N TRP A 530 -6.92 -34.51 -2.18
CA TRP A 530 -7.88 -34.80 -3.25
C TRP A 530 -7.34 -34.49 -4.64
N ILE A 531 -6.42 -33.54 -4.79
CA ILE A 531 -5.77 -33.26 -6.07
C ILE A 531 -4.48 -34.08 -6.21
N GLY A 532 -3.75 -34.29 -5.11
CA GLY A 532 -2.52 -35.09 -5.08
C GLY A 532 -1.53 -34.61 -6.14
N ASN A 533 -0.84 -35.48 -6.87
CA ASN A 533 0.12 -35.06 -7.92
C ASN A 533 -0.51 -34.41 -9.18
N GLY A 534 -1.82 -34.12 -9.17
CA GLY A 534 -2.54 -33.48 -10.26
C GLY A 534 -2.87 -34.40 -11.44
N THR A 535 -2.53 -35.69 -11.39
CA THR A 535 -2.85 -36.61 -12.49
C THR A 535 -4.32 -37.01 -12.50
N LYS A 536 -4.88 -37.25 -13.70
CA LYS A 536 -6.25 -37.75 -13.88
C LYS A 536 -6.59 -38.92 -12.97
N LYS A 537 -5.68 -39.90 -12.91
CA LYS A 537 -5.86 -41.14 -12.15
C LYS A 537 -6.04 -40.86 -10.67
N VAL A 538 -5.21 -39.98 -10.10
CA VAL A 538 -5.26 -39.63 -8.68
C VAL A 538 -6.53 -38.84 -8.35
N LEU A 539 -6.87 -37.85 -9.17
CA LEU A 539 -8.08 -37.05 -9.01
C LEU A 539 -9.34 -37.93 -9.01
N LEU A 540 -9.50 -38.81 -10.00
CA LEU A 540 -10.67 -39.69 -10.07
C LEU A 540 -10.70 -40.72 -8.93
N ALA A 541 -9.56 -41.29 -8.52
CA ALA A 541 -9.52 -42.27 -7.44
C ALA A 541 -9.92 -41.66 -6.09
N THR A 542 -9.53 -40.41 -5.84
CA THR A 542 -9.79 -39.73 -4.57
C THR A 542 -11.18 -39.07 -4.54
N THR A 543 -11.70 -38.57 -5.66
CA THR A 543 -13.02 -37.89 -5.73
C THR A 543 -14.19 -38.76 -5.26
N VAL A 544 -14.08 -40.10 -5.36
CA VAL A 544 -15.09 -41.05 -4.83
C VAL A 544 -15.38 -40.82 -3.33
N GLY A 545 -14.41 -40.33 -2.57
CA GLY A 545 -14.56 -40.04 -1.14
C GLY A 545 -15.30 -38.75 -0.80
N LEU A 546 -15.60 -37.89 -1.80
CA LEU A 546 -16.28 -36.61 -1.59
C LEU A 546 -17.80 -36.78 -1.63
N LYS A 547 -18.44 -36.79 -0.46
CA LYS A 547 -19.89 -37.05 -0.31
C LYS A 547 -20.79 -36.05 -1.04
N HIS A 548 -20.35 -34.81 -1.24
CA HIS A 548 -21.14 -33.78 -1.93
C HIS A 548 -21.02 -33.85 -3.45
N VAL A 549 -20.04 -34.60 -3.97
CA VAL A 549 -19.75 -34.69 -5.41
C VAL A 549 -20.48 -35.89 -6.00
N ASN A 550 -21.18 -35.67 -7.10
CA ASN A 550 -21.71 -36.76 -7.91
C ASN A 550 -20.58 -37.38 -8.76
N PHE A 551 -19.92 -38.39 -8.20
CA PHE A 551 -18.76 -39.01 -8.84
C PHE A 551 -19.05 -39.60 -10.22
N SER A 552 -20.22 -40.21 -10.45
CA SER A 552 -20.54 -40.84 -11.74
C SER A 552 -20.56 -39.81 -12.87
N GLN A 553 -21.13 -38.63 -12.62
CA GLN A 553 -21.15 -37.51 -13.56
C GLN A 553 -19.74 -36.96 -13.84
N ILE A 554 -18.92 -36.81 -12.80
CA ILE A 554 -17.52 -36.35 -12.95
C ILE A 554 -16.68 -37.37 -13.75
N ALA A 555 -16.83 -38.66 -13.44
CA ALA A 555 -16.12 -39.74 -14.12
C ALA A 555 -16.50 -39.83 -15.60
N GLU A 556 -17.78 -39.66 -15.93
CA GLU A 556 -18.26 -39.61 -17.31
C GLU A 556 -17.66 -38.43 -18.08
N PHE A 557 -17.66 -37.23 -17.48
CA PHE A 557 -17.06 -36.05 -18.09
C PHE A 557 -15.56 -36.21 -18.33
N ALA A 558 -14.86 -36.87 -17.41
CA ALA A 558 -13.43 -37.12 -17.52
C ALA A 558 -13.08 -38.23 -18.52
N ASN A 559 -14.02 -39.11 -18.92
CA ASN A 559 -13.71 -40.28 -19.73
C ASN A 559 -13.20 -39.91 -21.14
N GLY A 560 -12.13 -40.57 -21.60
CA GLY A 560 -11.56 -40.37 -22.95
C GLY A 560 -10.80 -39.04 -23.17
N VAL A 561 -10.56 -38.24 -22.13
CA VAL A 561 -9.85 -36.95 -22.23
C VAL A 561 -8.54 -36.98 -21.43
N PRO A 562 -7.42 -36.42 -21.95
CA PRO A 562 -6.22 -36.16 -21.15
C PRO A 562 -6.54 -35.16 -20.03
N MET A 563 -6.15 -35.46 -18.78
CA MET A 563 -6.41 -34.60 -17.63
C MET A 563 -5.18 -34.48 -16.74
N ALA A 564 -4.77 -33.24 -16.48
CA ALA A 564 -3.69 -32.89 -15.58
C ALA A 564 -3.97 -31.52 -14.91
N VAL A 565 -3.91 -31.46 -13.58
CA VAL A 565 -3.90 -30.20 -12.81
C VAL A 565 -2.45 -29.77 -12.66
N THR A 566 -2.06 -28.73 -13.38
CA THR A 566 -0.66 -28.26 -13.46
C THR A 566 -0.47 -26.84 -12.92
N SER A 567 -1.47 -26.24 -12.28
CA SER A 567 -1.39 -24.85 -11.81
C SER A 567 -0.26 -24.65 -10.80
N PRO A 568 0.59 -23.62 -10.96
CA PRO A 568 1.44 -23.13 -9.89
C PRO A 568 0.59 -22.72 -8.66
N PRO A 569 1.03 -22.98 -7.42
CA PRO A 569 2.40 -23.38 -7.03
C PRO A 569 2.67 -24.90 -7.06
N HIS A 570 1.67 -25.71 -7.42
CA HIS A 570 1.69 -27.17 -7.26
C HIS A 570 2.94 -27.89 -7.80
N TYR A 571 3.47 -27.47 -8.95
CA TYR A 571 4.51 -28.21 -9.67
C TYR A 571 5.91 -27.58 -9.60
N SER A 572 6.03 -26.25 -9.59
CA SER A 572 7.33 -25.57 -9.62
C SER A 572 7.85 -25.13 -8.26
N LEU A 573 6.97 -25.06 -7.27
CA LEU A 573 7.20 -24.37 -6.00
C LEU A 573 6.79 -25.21 -4.77
N GLY A 574 5.93 -26.21 -4.97
CA GLY A 574 5.41 -27.09 -3.91
C GLY A 574 4.26 -26.44 -3.11
N TYR A 575 3.53 -27.24 -2.32
CA TYR A 575 2.35 -26.79 -1.55
C TYR A 575 2.63 -25.69 -0.50
N LYS A 576 3.89 -25.34 -0.25
CA LYS A 576 4.33 -24.55 0.92
C LYS A 576 5.37 -23.48 0.59
N THR A 577 5.18 -22.70 -0.47
CA THR A 577 5.97 -21.47 -0.65
C THR A 577 5.50 -20.37 0.30
N GLY A 578 5.93 -20.45 1.55
CA GLY A 578 5.67 -19.45 2.59
C GLY A 578 4.54 -19.81 3.56
N VAL A 579 4.08 -18.82 4.33
CA VAL A 579 2.96 -18.97 5.25
C VAL A 579 1.65 -18.99 4.46
N VAL A 580 1.10 -20.17 4.26
CA VAL A 580 -0.18 -20.39 3.58
C VAL A 580 -1.24 -20.68 4.65
N SER A 581 -2.33 -19.92 4.63
CA SER A 581 -3.49 -20.19 5.51
C SER A 581 -4.34 -21.34 4.92
N ASP A 582 -5.05 -22.09 5.77
CA ASP A 582 -6.06 -23.07 5.32
C ASP A 582 -7.49 -22.62 5.73
N GLU A 583 -7.67 -21.33 6.03
CA GLU A 583 -8.96 -20.80 6.47
C GLU A 583 -9.99 -20.87 5.34
N PRO A 584 -11.17 -21.47 5.56
CA PRO A 584 -12.19 -21.62 4.52
C PRO A 584 -12.63 -20.28 3.94
N VAL A 585 -12.93 -20.25 2.64
CA VAL A 585 -13.48 -19.07 1.96
C VAL A 585 -14.88 -18.74 2.50
N GLN A 586 -15.10 -17.52 2.95
CA GLN A 586 -16.34 -17.09 3.62
C GLN A 586 -17.26 -16.27 2.71
N HIS A 587 -16.72 -15.45 1.81
CA HIS A 587 -17.49 -14.47 1.03
C HIS A 587 -17.87 -14.97 -0.38
N GLY A 588 -17.98 -16.29 -0.54
CA GLY A 588 -18.30 -16.92 -1.81
C GLY A 588 -17.15 -16.85 -2.82
N MET A 589 -17.27 -17.64 -3.88
CA MET A 589 -16.33 -17.65 -4.99
C MET A 589 -17.04 -18.00 -6.29
N SER A 590 -16.40 -17.68 -7.41
CA SER A 590 -16.85 -18.13 -8.72
C SER A 590 -15.72 -18.84 -9.46
N MET A 591 -16.09 -19.87 -10.21
CA MET A 591 -15.20 -20.54 -11.16
C MET A 591 -15.67 -20.24 -12.57
N ARG A 592 -14.78 -19.86 -13.48
CA ARG A 592 -15.11 -19.55 -14.87
C ARG A 592 -14.50 -20.57 -15.81
N LEU A 593 -15.30 -21.09 -16.74
CA LEU A 593 -14.85 -21.93 -17.84
C LEU A 593 -14.82 -21.12 -19.14
N TRP A 594 -13.68 -21.15 -19.83
CA TRP A 594 -13.43 -20.38 -21.05
C TRP A 594 -13.56 -21.27 -22.29
N VAL A 595 -14.67 -21.15 -22.98
CA VAL A 595 -14.96 -21.87 -24.22
C VAL A 595 -14.52 -21.03 -25.42
N GLN A 596 -13.71 -21.61 -26.31
CA GLN A 596 -13.13 -20.92 -27.47
C GLN A 596 -14.10 -20.70 -28.64
N TYR A 597 -15.41 -20.85 -28.42
CA TYR A 597 -16.45 -20.69 -29.43
C TYR A 597 -17.42 -19.60 -28.98
N LYS A 598 -17.56 -18.55 -29.79
CA LYS A 598 -18.47 -17.43 -29.51
C LYS A 598 -19.94 -17.83 -29.60
N ASP A 599 -20.25 -18.80 -30.45
CA ASP A 599 -21.58 -19.36 -30.72
C ASP A 599 -21.92 -20.57 -29.84
N ALA A 600 -21.13 -20.85 -28.80
CA ALA A 600 -21.39 -21.98 -27.91
C ALA A 600 -22.76 -21.84 -27.23
N GLU A 601 -23.61 -22.84 -27.47
CA GLU A 601 -24.89 -23.05 -26.80
C GLU A 601 -24.68 -24.00 -25.62
N ILE A 602 -25.01 -23.55 -24.41
CA ILE A 602 -24.82 -24.36 -23.20
C ILE A 602 -25.94 -25.39 -23.10
N ILE A 603 -25.60 -26.66 -23.24
CA ILE A 603 -26.53 -27.79 -23.14
C ILE A 603 -26.67 -28.23 -21.69
N GLU A 604 -25.56 -28.20 -20.95
CA GLU A 604 -25.49 -28.64 -19.56
C GLU A 604 -24.42 -27.86 -18.83
N ALA A 605 -24.73 -27.44 -17.60
CA ALA A 605 -23.82 -26.80 -16.68
C ALA A 605 -23.99 -27.45 -15.30
N CYS A 606 -22.90 -27.88 -14.68
CA CYS A 606 -22.92 -28.57 -13.40
C CYS A 606 -21.94 -27.96 -12.39
N ILE A 607 -22.32 -27.98 -11.11
CA ILE A 607 -21.45 -27.75 -9.96
C ILE A 607 -21.41 -29.05 -9.16
N ASP A 608 -20.22 -29.55 -8.85
CA ASP A 608 -19.97 -30.79 -8.11
C ASP A 608 -20.69 -32.02 -8.71
N GLY A 609 -20.86 -32.01 -10.04
CA GLY A 609 -21.55 -33.07 -10.80
C GLY A 609 -23.08 -33.00 -10.73
N HIS A 610 -23.66 -31.93 -10.18
CA HIS A 610 -25.11 -31.68 -10.15
C HIS A 610 -25.48 -30.56 -11.10
N LYS A 611 -26.53 -30.76 -11.91
CA LYS A 611 -27.01 -29.75 -12.86
C LYS A 611 -27.46 -28.50 -12.11
N VAL A 612 -27.07 -27.34 -12.62
CA VAL A 612 -27.45 -26.03 -12.06
C VAL A 612 -28.16 -25.19 -13.10
N ASN A 613 -29.05 -24.32 -12.64
CA ASN A 613 -29.76 -23.37 -13.48
C ASN A 613 -28.96 -22.07 -13.64
N GLN A 614 -29.37 -21.22 -14.58
CA GLN A 614 -28.80 -19.89 -14.70
C GLN A 614 -29.17 -19.05 -13.47
N SER A 615 -28.18 -18.39 -12.87
CA SER A 615 -28.34 -17.59 -11.66
C SER A 615 -27.12 -16.70 -11.44
N GLU A 616 -27.38 -15.45 -11.04
CA GLU A 616 -26.34 -14.47 -10.70
C GLU A 616 -25.63 -14.77 -9.37
N VAL A 617 -26.24 -15.58 -8.52
CA VAL A 617 -25.78 -15.80 -7.13
C VAL A 617 -25.53 -17.26 -6.77
N ASP A 618 -26.23 -18.22 -7.38
CA ASP A 618 -26.15 -19.65 -7.03
C ASP A 618 -26.55 -20.50 -8.23
N GLY A 619 -25.57 -20.82 -9.07
CA GLY A 619 -25.79 -21.42 -10.39
C GLY A 619 -24.76 -20.93 -11.40
N TYR A 620 -25.17 -20.69 -12.65
CA TYR A 620 -24.23 -20.22 -13.67
C TYR A 620 -24.70 -18.99 -14.47
N MET A 621 -23.76 -18.29 -15.07
CA MET A 621 -23.98 -17.18 -15.99
C MET A 621 -23.17 -17.40 -17.27
N VAL A 622 -23.63 -16.83 -18.39
CA VAL A 622 -22.94 -16.96 -19.69
C VAL A 622 -22.69 -15.59 -20.28
N ARG A 623 -21.44 -15.35 -20.71
CA ARG A 623 -21.04 -14.15 -21.46
C ARG A 623 -20.45 -14.56 -22.81
N ARG A 624 -20.77 -13.81 -23.87
CA ARG A 624 -20.26 -14.04 -25.23
C ARG A 624 -19.44 -12.85 -25.75
N GLY A 625 -18.42 -13.15 -26.56
CA GLY A 625 -17.44 -12.19 -27.11
C GLY A 625 -16.31 -11.88 -26.11
N PRO A 626 -15.04 -12.31 -26.34
CA PRO A 626 -14.42 -12.84 -27.58
C PRO A 626 -14.62 -14.35 -27.85
N GLY A 627 -15.01 -15.12 -26.83
CA GLY A 627 -15.46 -16.52 -26.92
C GLY A 627 -16.73 -16.69 -26.10
N THR A 628 -16.92 -17.82 -25.42
CA THR A 628 -17.98 -17.98 -24.41
C THR A 628 -17.37 -18.22 -23.03
N ILE A 629 -17.70 -17.38 -22.06
CA ILE A 629 -17.27 -17.54 -20.67
C ILE A 629 -18.47 -17.98 -19.85
N VAL A 630 -18.36 -19.12 -19.17
CA VAL A 630 -19.39 -19.65 -18.28
C VAL A 630 -18.91 -19.48 -16.85
N GLN A 631 -19.56 -18.62 -16.06
CA GLN A 631 -19.23 -18.39 -14.66
C GLN A 631 -20.17 -19.21 -13.77
N PHE A 632 -19.61 -20.03 -12.89
CA PHE A 632 -20.30 -20.80 -11.87
C PHE A 632 -20.16 -20.07 -10.54
N ASN A 633 -21.28 -19.68 -9.95
CA ASN A 633 -21.36 -18.90 -8.73
C ASN A 633 -21.61 -19.82 -7.54
N ILE A 634 -20.69 -19.81 -6.57
CA ILE A 634 -20.76 -20.60 -5.33
C ILE A 634 -20.89 -19.61 -4.16
N PRO A 635 -22.10 -19.43 -3.60
CA PRO A 635 -22.35 -18.39 -2.60
C PRO A 635 -21.67 -18.67 -1.25
N PRO A 636 -21.59 -17.67 -0.36
CA PRO A 636 -21.21 -17.84 1.04
C PRO A 636 -21.92 -19.02 1.69
N GLY A 637 -21.17 -19.82 2.46
CA GLY A 637 -21.68 -21.03 3.12
C GLY A 637 -21.80 -22.27 2.22
N LYS A 638 -21.68 -22.13 0.89
CA LYS A 638 -21.61 -23.27 -0.05
C LYS A 638 -20.20 -23.58 -0.54
N VAL A 639 -19.22 -22.71 -0.26
CA VAL A 639 -17.82 -22.97 -0.60
C VAL A 639 -17.27 -24.09 0.29
N ARG A 640 -16.78 -25.15 -0.34
CA ARG A 640 -16.24 -26.38 0.26
C ARG A 640 -14.77 -26.53 -0.11
N GLU A 641 -14.14 -27.53 0.51
CA GLU A 641 -12.71 -27.81 0.36
C GLU A 641 -12.28 -28.10 -1.09
N VAL A 642 -13.17 -28.68 -1.91
CA VAL A 642 -12.97 -28.98 -3.33
C VAL A 642 -14.28 -28.77 -4.08
N HIS A 643 -14.17 -28.12 -5.24
CA HIS A 643 -15.25 -27.98 -6.20
C HIS A 643 -14.89 -28.46 -7.59
N PHE A 644 -15.90 -28.99 -8.28
CA PHE A 644 -15.87 -29.29 -9.71
C PHE A 644 -16.90 -28.44 -10.43
N VAL A 645 -16.54 -27.91 -11.59
CA VAL A 645 -17.51 -27.26 -12.49
C VAL A 645 -17.36 -27.84 -13.88
N SER A 646 -18.47 -28.10 -14.57
CA SER A 646 -18.43 -28.65 -15.92
C SER A 646 -19.49 -28.03 -16.82
N VAL A 647 -19.18 -28.00 -18.11
CA VAL A 647 -20.08 -27.54 -19.15
C VAL A 647 -20.01 -28.45 -20.37
N ALA A 648 -21.18 -28.83 -20.88
CA ALA A 648 -21.34 -29.38 -22.22
C ALA A 648 -21.98 -28.31 -23.11
N TYR A 649 -21.45 -28.16 -24.33
CA TYR A 649 -21.91 -27.12 -25.24
C TYR A 649 -21.94 -27.59 -26.68
N LYS A 650 -22.86 -27.04 -27.47
CA LYS A 650 -22.98 -27.26 -28.91
C LYS A 650 -22.48 -26.03 -29.65
N VAL A 651 -21.84 -26.24 -30.81
CA VAL A 651 -21.37 -25.15 -31.68
C VAL A 651 -21.96 -25.28 -33.08
N GLY A 652 -22.08 -24.16 -33.78
CA GLY A 652 -22.52 -24.12 -35.17
C GLY A 652 -21.45 -24.66 -36.10
N THR A 653 -20.22 -24.16 -35.98
CA THR A 653 -19.08 -24.56 -36.81
C THR A 653 -17.91 -25.01 -35.96
N VAL A 654 -17.35 -26.18 -36.26
CA VAL A 654 -16.15 -26.68 -35.58
C VAL A 654 -14.93 -26.01 -36.18
N HIS A 655 -14.12 -25.35 -35.35
CA HIS A 655 -12.81 -24.84 -35.79
C HIS A 655 -11.95 -25.98 -36.35
N LYS A 656 -11.44 -25.79 -37.57
CA LYS A 656 -10.50 -26.72 -38.19
C LYS A 656 -9.23 -26.82 -37.34
N GLN A 657 -8.71 -28.04 -37.18
CA GLN A 657 -7.42 -28.28 -36.54
C GLN A 657 -6.48 -28.94 -37.56
N GLY A 658 -5.27 -28.41 -37.69
CA GLY A 658 -4.27 -28.94 -38.62
C GLY A 658 -4.45 -28.44 -40.07
N PHE A 659 -3.51 -28.89 -40.91
CA PHE A 659 -3.47 -28.62 -42.34
C PHE A 659 -4.00 -29.85 -43.08
N ASP A 660 -5.03 -29.67 -43.89
CA ASP A 660 -5.61 -30.72 -44.73
C ASP A 660 -4.82 -30.81 -46.04
N GLN A 661 -4.14 -31.91 -46.27
CA GLN A 661 -3.30 -32.09 -47.46
C GLN A 661 -4.11 -32.11 -48.76
N GLU A 662 -5.40 -32.46 -48.73
CA GLU A 662 -6.18 -32.54 -49.95
C GLU A 662 -6.76 -31.17 -50.33
N SER A 663 -7.18 -30.37 -49.33
CA SER A 663 -7.81 -29.07 -49.59
C SER A 663 -6.85 -27.88 -49.47
N ASP A 664 -5.96 -27.88 -48.47
CA ASP A 664 -5.23 -26.65 -48.10
C ASP A 664 -4.00 -26.39 -49.00
N TRP A 665 -3.54 -27.39 -49.77
CA TRP A 665 -2.53 -27.17 -50.81
C TRP A 665 -3.12 -26.53 -52.08
N ASP A 666 -4.44 -26.63 -52.30
CA ASP A 666 -5.08 -26.01 -53.45
C ASP A 666 -5.49 -24.57 -53.13
N PHE A 667 -4.64 -23.63 -53.54
CA PHE A 667 -4.88 -22.19 -53.40
C PHE A 667 -6.17 -21.67 -54.05
N LYS A 668 -6.84 -22.47 -54.89
CA LYS A 668 -8.10 -22.11 -55.54
C LYS A 668 -9.34 -22.52 -54.74
N VAL A 669 -9.18 -23.39 -53.74
CA VAL A 669 -10.26 -23.82 -52.86
C VAL A 669 -10.22 -22.93 -51.61
N ASN A 670 -11.07 -21.90 -51.59
CA ASN A 670 -11.34 -21.07 -50.41
C ASN A 670 -12.71 -21.42 -49.80
#